data_AF-A0A1M3MVV2-F1
#
_entry.id   AF-A0A1M3MVV2-F1
#
_cell.length_a   1.000
_cell.length_b   1.000
_cell.length_c   1.000
_cell.angle_alpha   90.00
_cell.angle_beta   90.00
_cell.angle_gamma   90.00
#
_symmetry.space_group_name_H-M   'P 1'
#
loop_
_entity.id
_entity.type
_entity.pdbx_description
1 polymer ?
#
loop_
_entity_poly.entity_id
_entity_poly.type
_entity_poly.pdbx_seq_one_letter_code
_entity_poly.pdbx_strand_id
1 'polypeptide(L)'
;MKSRPKGARAGLLTIAIAIALALAACSPASTQVSVATRVAITITPQVDTLPFDPRSARITAATAELAEIAGHYVALDVDAAIVPEFRSSFEEALGQAFENMARDLADLRKRAPRVFAYGAPLLEHVRVRYDAAKTRDEITFDVASRTLSILGPAKRDALVPEHTLARALGDAYRTHAERRFREATPDSIPANERRAYFEYLTGSGYAKSSEKDVAGLASSPRATQILAVLRLYELADFDRALASDATKWLSSEFSWFVQQYVHNGALVRQLPADCIFRRAESAYARWMLAAYRTADDDKQLAIERAIFVRSFSQERVEQGKSYPPFAWPTIDRFAFGLSIVDAWRSEGHPTAISARRVSRAQDFIVCPEATQGDSRIGSRCDHDWYRFALETAEGRTRLAAALVERNDPKFAEAAFTALPRAVDKPVDTTIAMLRAVEKSPVVWRAAMRAFLERADNEQDTAILEEAQRLWLERAEYRGVLLYLLARIDRYDNGNVDWRGFEDAFGGKVSRAELEAFVAEGPIALALLPTVWPALAKDYSRAEIIVPKLDAMLEDPSVRRAPKGGSAYTALSNIIGRLCVEKNVADLAALRTYLRDRVQRHPGEAYARLADEATSDRCKPPPPSPPPRNEVRLVSGKERLRIFQDGKRKAGGQR
;
A
#
# COMPACT_ATOMS: atom_id res chain seq x y z
N MET A 1 -33.92 44.21 -83.95
CA MET A 1 -34.47 45.30 -84.80
C MET A 1 -35.77 45.78 -84.20
N LYS A 2 -35.88 47.09 -83.91
CA LYS A 2 -37.08 47.96 -83.84
C LYS A 2 -38.26 47.49 -82.96
N SER A 3 -38.88 48.26 -82.08
CA SER A 3 -38.86 49.69 -81.77
C SER A 3 -39.69 49.92 -80.50
N ARG A 4 -39.25 50.82 -79.62
CA ARG A 4 -40.11 51.45 -78.59
C ARG A 4 -41.27 52.21 -79.25
N PRO A 5 -42.34 52.49 -78.48
CA PRO A 5 -42.65 53.88 -78.22
C PRO A 5 -42.85 54.22 -76.74
N LYS A 6 -42.82 55.54 -76.48
CA LYS A 6 -42.69 56.26 -75.23
C LYS A 6 -44.05 56.72 -74.68
N GLY A 7 -44.07 56.97 -73.36
CA GLY A 7 -44.98 57.87 -72.65
C GLY A 7 -45.55 57.22 -71.39
N ALA A 8 -45.77 57.86 -70.24
CA ALA A 8 -45.25 59.06 -69.59
C ALA A 8 -45.88 59.07 -68.17
N ARG A 9 -45.15 59.64 -67.19
CA ARG A 9 -45.60 60.20 -65.90
C ARG A 9 -45.97 59.25 -64.73
N ALA A 10 -45.06 59.29 -63.75
CA ALA A 10 -45.27 59.77 -62.37
C ALA A 10 -46.30 59.06 -61.46
N GLY A 11 -45.78 58.58 -60.32
CA GLY A 11 -46.53 58.48 -59.06
C GLY A 11 -46.99 57.07 -58.71
N LEU A 12 -46.13 56.29 -58.07
CA LEU A 12 -46.53 55.11 -57.28
C LEU A 12 -45.41 54.78 -56.28
N LEU A 13 -45.14 55.74 -55.40
CA LEU A 13 -44.33 55.56 -54.20
C LEU A 13 -45.24 55.76 -52.97
N THR A 14 -46.37 55.04 -52.91
CA THR A 14 -47.32 55.17 -51.79
C THR A 14 -48.25 53.98 -51.57
N ILE A 15 -47.96 52.79 -52.10
CA ILE A 15 -48.80 51.58 -51.89
C ILE A 15 -48.03 50.37 -51.33
N ALA A 16 -46.69 50.44 -51.20
CA ALA A 16 -45.91 49.37 -50.58
C ALA A 16 -45.80 49.47 -49.04
N ILE A 17 -46.17 50.60 -48.43
CA ILE A 17 -46.10 50.82 -46.98
C ILE A 17 -47.38 50.33 -46.26
N ALA A 18 -48.51 50.19 -46.96
CA ALA A 18 -49.78 49.80 -46.32
C ALA A 18 -49.95 48.29 -46.08
N ILE A 19 -49.19 47.43 -46.78
CA ILE A 19 -49.29 45.96 -46.61
C ILE A 19 -48.24 45.43 -45.61
N ALA A 20 -47.12 46.14 -45.42
CA ALA A 20 -46.13 45.81 -44.38
C ALA A 20 -46.57 46.23 -42.96
N LEU A 21 -47.58 47.10 -42.82
CA LEU A 21 -48.15 47.52 -41.54
C LEU A 21 -49.37 46.68 -41.08
N ALA A 22 -49.91 45.80 -41.93
CA ALA A 22 -51.05 44.94 -41.59
C ALA A 22 -50.65 43.51 -41.13
N LEU A 23 -49.39 43.09 -41.33
CA LEU A 23 -48.88 41.79 -40.89
C LEU A 23 -48.07 41.85 -39.58
N ALA A 24 -47.90 43.04 -38.99
CA ALA A 24 -47.28 43.23 -37.67
C ALA A 24 -48.29 43.18 -36.50
N ALA A 25 -49.58 42.95 -36.77
CA ALA A 25 -50.66 43.00 -35.77
C ALA A 25 -51.13 41.63 -35.25
N CYS A 26 -50.37 40.55 -35.49
CA CYS A 26 -50.61 39.24 -34.90
C CYS A 26 -49.33 38.66 -34.28
N SER A 27 -48.67 39.45 -33.43
CA SER A 27 -47.82 38.91 -32.38
C SER A 27 -48.65 38.89 -31.10
N PRO A 28 -48.67 37.80 -30.31
CA PRO A 28 -49.37 37.79 -29.03
C PRO A 28 -48.80 38.90 -28.15
N ALA A 29 -49.68 39.79 -27.68
CA ALA A 29 -49.30 40.88 -26.80
C ALA A 29 -48.75 40.32 -25.47
N SER A 30 -47.59 40.81 -25.04
CA SER A 30 -46.90 40.44 -23.80
C SER A 30 -47.00 41.57 -22.77
N THR A 31 -47.25 41.26 -21.50
CA THR A 31 -47.08 42.26 -20.43
C THR A 31 -45.60 42.39 -20.11
N GLN A 32 -44.94 43.43 -20.63
CA GLN A 32 -43.57 43.76 -20.26
C GLN A 32 -43.59 44.69 -19.03
N VAL A 33 -43.18 44.16 -17.88
CA VAL A 33 -42.99 44.98 -16.68
C VAL A 33 -41.55 45.47 -16.68
N SER A 34 -41.30 46.59 -17.36
CA SER A 34 -40.03 47.30 -17.22
C SER A 34 -40.10 48.13 -15.94
N VAL A 35 -39.55 47.60 -14.85
CA VAL A 35 -39.33 48.42 -13.65
C VAL A 35 -38.24 49.42 -14.00
N ALA A 36 -38.62 50.69 -14.17
CA ALA A 36 -37.66 51.80 -14.23
C ALA A 36 -36.83 51.75 -12.94
N THR A 37 -35.59 51.31 -12.89
CA THR A 37 -34.60 51.00 -13.92
C THR A 37 -33.91 49.68 -13.55
N ARG A 38 -34.01 48.66 -14.41
CA ARG A 38 -33.08 47.53 -14.61
C ARG A 38 -33.61 46.10 -14.37
N VAL A 39 -34.92 45.85 -14.24
CA VAL A 39 -35.46 44.47 -14.21
C VAL A 39 -36.47 44.26 -15.33
N ALA A 40 -36.32 43.17 -16.10
CA ALA A 40 -37.30 42.72 -17.09
C ALA A 40 -37.93 41.40 -16.63
N ILE A 41 -39.15 41.49 -16.06
CA ILE A 41 -40.03 40.33 -15.86
C ILE A 41 -41.09 40.37 -16.95
N THR A 42 -41.16 39.32 -17.75
CA THR A 42 -42.14 39.21 -18.84
C THR A 42 -43.12 38.08 -18.53
N ILE A 43 -44.42 38.38 -18.52
CA ILE A 43 -45.47 37.36 -18.42
C ILE A 43 -46.13 37.22 -19.79
N THR A 44 -46.28 35.99 -20.28
CA THR A 44 -46.89 35.71 -21.60
C THR A 44 -47.90 34.56 -21.50
N PRO A 45 -49.15 34.72 -22.01
CA PRO A 45 -49.75 35.91 -22.63
C PRO A 45 -50.01 37.06 -21.62
N GLN A 46 -50.35 38.24 -22.13
CA GLN A 46 -50.70 39.42 -21.32
C GLN A 46 -51.84 39.12 -20.34
N VAL A 47 -51.66 39.55 -19.08
CA VAL A 47 -52.67 39.50 -18.00
C VAL A 47 -53.13 40.91 -17.65
N ASP A 48 -54.43 41.08 -17.36
CA ASP A 48 -55.09 42.39 -17.18
C ASP A 48 -54.62 43.15 -15.95
N THR A 49 -54.23 42.44 -14.88
CA THR A 49 -53.63 43.03 -13.68
C THR A 49 -52.46 42.15 -13.22
N LEU A 50 -51.33 42.78 -12.89
CA LEU A 50 -50.17 42.06 -12.35
C LEU A 50 -50.49 41.64 -10.91
N PRO A 51 -50.33 40.36 -10.55
CA PRO A 51 -50.64 39.88 -9.21
C PRO A 51 -49.50 40.20 -8.23
N PHE A 52 -48.76 41.31 -8.35
CA PHE A 52 -47.65 41.67 -7.43
C PHE A 52 -47.24 43.14 -7.60
N ASP A 53 -46.51 43.70 -6.63
CA ASP A 53 -45.79 44.97 -6.84
C ASP A 53 -44.36 44.64 -7.29
N PRO A 54 -43.99 44.90 -8.57
CA PRO A 54 -42.65 44.63 -9.07
C PRO A 54 -41.57 45.54 -8.43
N ARG A 55 -41.97 46.52 -7.60
CA ARG A 55 -41.09 47.40 -6.83
C ARG A 55 -40.93 46.97 -5.37
N SER A 56 -41.36 45.76 -4.99
CA SER A 56 -41.17 45.32 -3.61
C SER A 56 -39.68 45.30 -3.26
N ALA A 57 -39.37 45.69 -2.02
CA ALA A 57 -37.98 45.89 -1.58
C ALA A 57 -37.16 44.60 -1.70
N ARG A 58 -37.78 43.44 -1.44
CA ARG A 58 -37.14 42.12 -1.53
C ARG A 58 -36.75 41.76 -2.97
N ILE A 59 -37.68 41.88 -3.92
CA ILE A 59 -37.41 41.56 -5.34
C ILE A 59 -36.35 42.50 -5.91
N THR A 60 -36.45 43.79 -5.57
CA THR A 60 -35.47 44.80 -6.00
C THR A 60 -34.07 44.48 -5.47
N ALA A 61 -33.94 44.13 -4.18
CA ALA A 61 -32.67 43.77 -3.56
C ALA A 61 -32.08 42.48 -4.15
N ALA A 62 -32.88 41.40 -4.25
CA ALA A 62 -32.43 40.12 -4.79
C ALA A 62 -32.00 40.24 -6.26
N THR A 63 -32.69 41.06 -7.06
CA THR A 63 -32.32 41.29 -8.46
C THR A 63 -31.05 42.14 -8.58
N ALA A 64 -30.87 43.14 -7.71
CA ALA A 64 -29.64 43.94 -7.67
C ALA A 64 -28.43 43.08 -7.29
N GLU A 65 -28.59 42.19 -6.30
CA GLU A 65 -27.54 41.25 -5.89
C GLU A 65 -27.21 40.25 -7.01
N LEU A 66 -28.22 39.69 -7.68
CA LEU A 66 -28.01 38.84 -8.84
C LEU A 66 -27.22 39.57 -9.94
N ALA A 67 -27.59 40.82 -10.22
CA ALA A 67 -26.93 41.62 -11.24
C ALA A 67 -25.50 42.00 -10.88
N GLU A 68 -25.23 42.27 -9.60
CA GLU A 68 -23.87 42.49 -9.09
C GLU A 68 -23.00 41.24 -9.27
N ILE A 69 -23.55 40.07 -8.96
CA ILE A 69 -22.84 38.81 -9.12
C ILE A 69 -22.61 38.51 -10.61
N ALA A 70 -23.64 38.60 -11.46
CA ALA A 70 -23.54 38.29 -12.90
C ALA A 70 -22.75 39.34 -13.71
N GLY A 71 -22.67 40.58 -13.22
CA GLY A 71 -22.10 41.73 -13.94
C GLY A 71 -23.07 42.42 -14.90
N HIS A 72 -24.31 41.93 -15.00
CA HIS A 72 -25.41 42.51 -15.77
C HIS A 72 -26.75 41.98 -15.25
N TYR A 73 -27.85 42.57 -15.72
CA TYR A 73 -29.18 42.11 -15.35
C TYR A 73 -29.58 40.86 -16.10
N VAL A 74 -30.30 39.97 -15.41
CA VAL A 74 -30.87 38.73 -15.95
C VAL A 74 -32.39 38.88 -16.00
N ALA A 75 -32.97 38.72 -17.18
CA ALA A 75 -34.42 38.79 -17.37
C ALA A 75 -35.09 37.46 -17.01
N LEU A 76 -36.29 37.53 -16.42
CA LEU A 76 -37.09 36.35 -16.08
C LEU A 76 -38.42 36.37 -16.86
N ASP A 77 -38.55 35.48 -17.85
CA ASP A 77 -39.77 35.26 -18.61
C ASP A 77 -40.58 34.12 -17.97
N VAL A 78 -41.82 34.37 -17.56
CA VAL A 78 -42.70 33.37 -16.93
C VAL A 78 -43.97 33.18 -17.76
N ASP A 79 -44.34 31.94 -18.03
CA ASP A 79 -45.63 31.62 -18.65
C ASP A 79 -46.79 31.94 -17.72
N ALA A 80 -47.83 32.61 -18.22
CA ALA A 80 -49.01 32.93 -17.43
C ALA A 80 -49.67 31.67 -16.84
N ALA A 81 -49.56 30.52 -17.52
CA ALA A 81 -50.11 29.25 -17.05
C ALA A 81 -49.47 28.71 -15.77
N ILE A 82 -48.34 29.27 -15.33
CA ILE A 82 -47.60 28.85 -14.12
C ILE A 82 -47.71 29.91 -13.01
N VAL A 83 -48.29 31.08 -13.31
CA VAL A 83 -48.44 32.16 -12.33
C VAL A 83 -49.46 31.73 -11.27
N PRO A 84 -49.10 31.68 -9.97
CA PRO A 84 -50.04 31.38 -8.90
C PRO A 84 -51.22 32.35 -8.87
N GLU A 85 -52.40 31.84 -8.50
CA GLU A 85 -53.63 32.64 -8.40
C GLU A 85 -53.53 33.76 -7.35
N PHE A 86 -52.78 33.53 -6.27
CA PHE A 86 -52.62 34.50 -5.18
C PHE A 86 -51.37 35.38 -5.36
N ARG A 87 -51.57 36.69 -5.18
CA ARG A 87 -50.53 37.71 -5.30
C ARG A 87 -49.30 37.47 -4.43
N SER A 88 -49.51 37.20 -3.15
CA SER A 88 -48.42 36.95 -2.20
C SER A 88 -47.59 35.71 -2.58
N SER A 89 -48.24 34.67 -3.09
CA SER A 89 -47.57 33.44 -3.51
C SER A 89 -46.72 33.64 -4.76
N PHE A 90 -47.15 34.47 -5.71
CA PHE A 90 -46.34 34.80 -6.86
C PHE A 90 -45.15 35.71 -6.51
N GLU A 91 -45.36 36.70 -5.64
CA GLU A 91 -44.28 37.57 -5.15
C GLU A 91 -43.19 36.77 -4.41
N GLU A 92 -43.59 35.81 -3.58
CA GLU A 92 -42.68 34.89 -2.90
C GLU A 92 -41.91 34.01 -3.90
N ALA A 93 -42.61 33.44 -4.88
CA ALA A 93 -41.99 32.59 -5.90
C ALA A 93 -40.98 33.35 -6.78
N LEU A 94 -41.28 34.61 -7.12
CA LEU A 94 -40.36 35.50 -7.86
C LEU A 94 -39.13 35.86 -7.02
N GLY A 95 -39.33 36.28 -5.76
CA GLY A 95 -38.23 36.57 -4.85
C GLY A 95 -37.30 35.36 -4.67
N GLN A 96 -37.89 34.19 -4.42
CA GLN A 96 -37.15 32.94 -4.28
C GLN A 96 -36.38 32.57 -5.54
N ALA A 97 -36.93 32.82 -6.74
CA ALA A 97 -36.24 32.54 -8.01
C ALA A 97 -34.96 33.38 -8.15
N PHE A 98 -35.04 34.69 -7.91
CA PHE A 98 -33.86 35.58 -7.96
C PHE A 98 -32.82 35.20 -6.89
N GLU A 99 -33.26 34.91 -5.67
CA GLU A 99 -32.36 34.47 -4.59
C GLU A 99 -31.67 33.13 -4.91
N ASN A 100 -32.39 32.16 -5.46
CA ASN A 100 -31.82 30.88 -5.88
C ASN A 100 -30.79 31.09 -7.01
N MET A 101 -31.09 31.94 -8.00
CA MET A 101 -30.15 32.26 -9.08
C MET A 101 -28.89 32.96 -8.55
N ALA A 102 -29.06 33.91 -7.63
CA ALA A 102 -27.94 34.62 -7.00
C ALA A 102 -27.06 33.65 -6.20
N ARG A 103 -27.67 32.76 -5.41
CA ARG A 103 -26.94 31.70 -4.68
C ARG A 103 -26.19 30.77 -5.60
N ASP A 104 -26.82 30.30 -6.68
CA ASP A 104 -26.17 29.44 -7.68
C ASP A 104 -24.95 30.11 -8.33
N LEU A 105 -25.07 31.37 -8.75
CA LEU A 105 -23.95 32.11 -9.33
C LEU A 105 -22.85 32.42 -8.31
N ALA A 106 -23.20 32.77 -7.08
CA ALA A 106 -22.24 32.98 -6.00
C ALA A 106 -21.46 31.69 -5.68
N ASP A 107 -22.17 30.56 -5.63
CA ASP A 107 -21.56 29.25 -5.42
C ASP A 107 -20.64 28.85 -6.57
N LEU A 108 -21.04 29.08 -7.83
CA LEU A 108 -20.16 28.88 -8.98
C LEU A 108 -18.92 29.78 -8.90
N ARG A 109 -19.07 31.07 -8.59
CA ARG A 109 -17.95 32.00 -8.45
C ARG A 109 -16.93 31.52 -7.43
N LYS A 110 -17.40 30.91 -6.35
CA LYS A 110 -16.55 30.37 -5.26
C LYS A 110 -15.95 29.00 -5.56
N ARG A 111 -16.74 28.06 -6.10
CA ARG A 111 -16.36 26.64 -6.20
C ARG A 111 -15.93 26.22 -7.61
N ALA A 112 -16.39 26.91 -8.64
CA ALA A 112 -16.14 26.60 -10.05
C ALA A 112 -15.91 27.90 -10.86
N PRO A 113 -14.86 28.69 -10.54
CA PRO A 113 -14.68 30.05 -11.08
C PRO A 113 -14.59 30.11 -12.60
N ARG A 114 -14.16 29.04 -13.29
CA ARG A 114 -14.17 28.98 -14.76
C ARG A 114 -15.57 28.80 -15.36
N VAL A 115 -16.39 27.95 -14.75
CA VAL A 115 -17.80 27.77 -15.15
C VAL A 115 -18.52 29.10 -14.98
N PHE A 116 -18.25 29.80 -13.87
CA PHE A 116 -18.76 31.15 -13.64
C PHE A 116 -18.27 32.14 -14.70
N ALA A 117 -16.95 32.24 -14.92
CA ALA A 117 -16.37 33.18 -15.89
C ALA A 117 -16.85 32.95 -17.33
N TYR A 118 -17.19 31.71 -17.69
CA TYR A 118 -17.78 31.38 -18.98
C TYR A 118 -19.29 31.65 -19.01
N GLY A 119 -20.04 31.13 -18.04
CA GLY A 119 -21.49 31.05 -18.10
C GLY A 119 -22.22 32.29 -17.62
N ALA A 120 -21.72 32.97 -16.58
CA ALA A 120 -22.40 34.14 -16.01
C ALA A 120 -22.56 35.28 -17.04
N PRO A 121 -21.54 35.66 -17.83
CA PRO A 121 -21.68 36.70 -18.86
C PRO A 121 -22.59 36.31 -20.04
N LEU A 122 -22.97 35.03 -20.15
CA LEU A 122 -23.81 34.51 -21.23
C LEU A 122 -25.27 34.32 -20.80
N LEU A 123 -25.61 34.50 -19.52
CA LEU A 123 -26.94 34.24 -19.00
C LEU A 123 -27.80 35.51 -18.99
N GLU A 124 -28.39 35.88 -20.11
CA GLU A 124 -29.21 37.10 -20.19
C GLU A 124 -30.68 36.84 -19.84
N HIS A 125 -31.19 35.65 -20.13
CA HIS A 125 -32.60 35.31 -19.96
C HIS A 125 -32.78 33.98 -19.23
N VAL A 126 -33.76 33.93 -18.33
CA VAL A 126 -34.31 32.69 -17.77
C VAL A 126 -35.77 32.62 -18.13
N ARG A 127 -36.18 31.53 -18.79
CA ARG A 127 -37.51 31.34 -19.33
C ARG A 127 -38.17 30.12 -18.71
N VAL A 128 -39.30 30.34 -18.07
CA VAL A 128 -40.06 29.32 -17.34
C VAL A 128 -41.36 29.07 -18.08
N ARG A 129 -41.51 27.88 -18.69
CA ARG A 129 -42.61 27.53 -19.59
C ARG A 129 -43.39 26.31 -19.13
N TYR A 130 -44.69 26.34 -19.39
CA TYR A 130 -45.59 25.22 -19.11
C TYR A 130 -45.59 24.24 -20.27
N ASP A 131 -45.48 22.96 -19.96
CA ASP A 131 -45.73 21.87 -20.89
C ASP A 131 -46.54 20.78 -20.18
N ALA A 132 -47.77 20.59 -20.64
CA ALA A 132 -48.70 19.59 -20.11
C ALA A 132 -48.19 18.15 -20.29
N ALA A 133 -47.31 17.90 -21.25
CA ALA A 133 -46.78 16.57 -21.53
C ALA A 133 -45.60 16.18 -20.60
N LYS A 134 -45.05 17.13 -19.84
CA LYS A 134 -43.89 16.90 -18.96
C LYS A 134 -44.35 16.61 -17.54
N THR A 135 -43.75 15.58 -16.93
CA THR A 135 -43.96 15.23 -15.52
C THR A 135 -42.88 15.80 -14.59
N ARG A 136 -41.84 16.40 -15.15
CA ARG A 136 -40.70 17.03 -14.46
C ARG A 136 -40.12 18.16 -15.31
N ASP A 137 -39.40 19.07 -14.68
CA ASP A 137 -38.69 20.14 -15.40
C ASP A 137 -37.59 19.57 -16.30
N GLU A 138 -37.58 20.03 -17.55
CA GLU A 138 -36.48 19.90 -18.49
C GLU A 138 -35.76 21.24 -18.56
N ILE A 139 -34.46 21.22 -18.27
CA ILE A 139 -33.63 22.41 -18.16
C ILE A 139 -32.62 22.38 -19.31
N THR A 140 -32.58 23.45 -20.09
CA THR A 140 -31.63 23.62 -21.19
C THR A 140 -31.07 25.04 -21.18
N PHE A 141 -29.76 25.18 -21.42
CA PHE A 141 -29.15 26.50 -21.61
C PHE A 141 -28.65 26.61 -23.04
N ASP A 142 -29.29 27.50 -23.81
CA ASP A 142 -28.85 27.82 -25.16
C ASP A 142 -27.91 29.01 -25.14
N VAL A 143 -26.64 28.73 -25.42
CA VAL A 143 -25.56 29.73 -25.46
C VAL A 143 -25.78 30.76 -26.58
N ALA A 144 -26.41 30.37 -27.70
CA ALA A 144 -26.61 31.26 -28.84
C ALA A 144 -27.67 32.33 -28.54
N SER A 145 -28.81 31.92 -27.94
CA SER A 145 -29.86 32.85 -27.50
C SER A 145 -29.67 33.38 -26.07
N ARG A 146 -28.57 33.01 -25.39
CA ARG A 146 -28.25 33.44 -24.01
C ARG A 146 -29.39 33.18 -23.02
N THR A 147 -30.15 32.11 -23.26
CA THR A 147 -31.40 31.81 -22.57
C THR A 147 -31.33 30.45 -21.89
N LEU A 148 -31.58 30.42 -20.58
CA LEU A 148 -31.88 29.21 -19.82
C LEU A 148 -33.39 28.95 -19.88
N SER A 149 -33.81 27.81 -20.42
CA SER A 149 -35.21 27.40 -20.50
C SER A 149 -35.50 26.29 -19.50
N ILE A 150 -36.56 26.48 -18.71
CA ILE A 150 -37.14 25.51 -17.77
C ILE A 150 -38.55 25.17 -18.27
N LEU A 151 -38.69 24.00 -18.88
CA LEU A 151 -39.95 23.52 -19.46
C LEU A 151 -40.51 22.39 -18.59
N GLY A 152 -41.72 22.54 -18.06
CA GLY A 152 -42.25 21.55 -17.11
C GLY A 152 -43.73 21.73 -16.74
N PRO A 153 -44.24 20.88 -15.83
CA PRO A 153 -45.65 20.92 -15.43
C PRO A 153 -46.02 22.23 -14.71
N ALA A 154 -47.32 22.49 -14.56
CA ALA A 154 -47.82 23.70 -13.89
C ALA A 154 -47.47 23.69 -12.40
N LYS A 155 -47.61 22.53 -11.74
CA LYS A 155 -47.25 22.35 -10.33
C LYS A 155 -45.74 22.19 -10.19
N ARG A 156 -45.10 23.14 -9.51
CA ARG A 156 -43.67 23.16 -9.19
C ARG A 156 -43.43 23.83 -7.84
N ASP A 157 -42.36 23.43 -7.16
CA ASP A 157 -42.01 23.95 -5.83
C ASP A 157 -41.33 25.33 -5.92
N ALA A 158 -40.73 25.68 -7.05
CA ALA A 158 -40.12 26.99 -7.32
C ALA A 158 -40.16 27.31 -8.82
N LEU A 159 -40.17 28.60 -9.18
CA LEU A 159 -40.04 29.04 -10.58
C LEU A 159 -38.65 28.71 -11.14
N VAL A 160 -37.61 28.93 -10.32
CA VAL A 160 -36.23 28.50 -10.58
C VAL A 160 -35.73 27.76 -9.34
N PRO A 161 -35.69 26.41 -9.36
CA PRO A 161 -35.17 25.63 -8.23
C PRO A 161 -33.69 25.89 -7.98
N GLU A 162 -33.24 25.74 -6.74
CA GLU A 162 -31.82 25.81 -6.38
C GLU A 162 -30.98 24.77 -7.16
N HIS A 163 -29.72 25.11 -7.46
CA HIS A 163 -28.77 24.35 -8.28
C HIS A 163 -29.13 24.19 -9.77
N THR A 164 -30.27 24.72 -10.22
CA THR A 164 -30.71 24.65 -11.63
C THR A 164 -29.74 25.39 -12.55
N LEU A 165 -29.42 26.63 -12.18
CA LEU A 165 -28.57 27.50 -12.98
C LEU A 165 -27.13 27.00 -12.91
N ALA A 166 -26.66 26.62 -11.73
CA ALA A 166 -25.31 26.07 -11.55
C ALA A 166 -25.06 24.82 -12.43
N ARG A 167 -26.04 23.90 -12.49
CA ARG A 167 -25.97 22.70 -13.32
C ARG A 167 -25.98 23.04 -14.81
N ALA A 168 -26.92 23.88 -15.25
CA ALA A 168 -27.08 24.23 -16.65
C ALA A 168 -25.84 24.94 -17.23
N LEU A 169 -25.27 25.89 -16.49
CA LEU A 169 -24.03 26.56 -16.88
C LEU A 169 -22.83 25.60 -16.85
N GLY A 170 -22.79 24.67 -15.89
CA GLY A 170 -21.79 23.61 -15.83
C GLY A 170 -21.82 22.69 -17.06
N ASP A 171 -23.01 22.27 -17.50
CA ASP A 171 -23.19 21.44 -18.69
C ASP A 171 -22.82 22.19 -19.99
N ALA A 172 -23.15 23.48 -20.07
CA ALA A 172 -22.76 24.33 -21.19
C ALA A 172 -21.24 24.53 -21.27
N TYR A 173 -20.58 24.78 -20.13
CA TYR A 173 -19.12 24.86 -20.06
C TYR A 173 -18.47 23.53 -20.44
N ARG A 174 -19.02 22.40 -20.00
CA ARG A 174 -18.52 21.07 -20.39
C ARG A 174 -18.59 20.86 -21.90
N THR A 175 -19.69 21.25 -22.52
CA THR A 175 -19.87 21.19 -23.98
C THR A 175 -18.88 22.10 -24.71
N HIS A 176 -18.63 23.29 -24.18
CA HIS A 176 -17.61 24.21 -24.69
C HIS A 176 -16.19 23.61 -24.59
N ALA A 177 -15.82 23.11 -23.41
CA ALA A 177 -14.52 22.51 -23.16
C ALA A 177 -14.29 21.28 -24.04
N GLU A 178 -15.29 20.41 -24.19
CA GLU A 178 -15.26 19.26 -25.09
C GLU A 178 -14.96 19.70 -26.53
N ARG A 179 -15.69 20.68 -27.07
CA ARG A 179 -15.43 21.20 -28.42
C ARG A 179 -14.04 21.83 -28.56
N ARG A 180 -13.53 22.48 -27.51
CA ARG A 180 -12.23 23.16 -27.53
C ARG A 180 -11.06 22.19 -27.40
N PHE A 181 -11.22 21.11 -26.64
CA PHE A 181 -10.11 20.29 -26.17
C PHE A 181 -10.13 18.83 -26.63
N ARG A 182 -11.24 18.29 -27.16
CA ARG A 182 -11.36 16.89 -27.57
C ARG A 182 -10.22 16.41 -28.48
N GLU A 183 -9.85 17.23 -29.46
CA GLU A 183 -8.83 16.89 -30.47
C GLU A 183 -7.45 17.49 -30.13
N ALA A 184 -7.33 18.19 -29.01
CA ALA A 184 -6.09 18.84 -28.63
C ALA A 184 -5.09 17.86 -27.99
N THR A 185 -3.81 18.15 -28.16
CA THR A 185 -2.73 17.48 -27.43
C THR A 185 -2.12 18.44 -26.40
N PRO A 186 -1.50 17.95 -25.31
CA PRO A 186 -0.87 18.81 -24.31
C PRO A 186 0.10 19.87 -24.90
N ASP A 187 0.88 19.49 -25.91
CA ASP A 187 1.84 20.38 -26.57
C ASP A 187 1.16 21.46 -27.44
N SER A 188 -0.05 21.21 -27.92
CA SER A 188 -0.84 22.19 -28.69
C SER A 188 -1.57 23.23 -27.82
N ILE A 189 -1.61 23.02 -26.50
CA ILE A 189 -2.34 23.91 -25.58
C ILE A 189 -1.43 25.05 -25.09
N PRO A 190 -1.83 26.32 -25.31
CA PRO A 190 -1.05 27.46 -24.82
C PRO A 190 -1.04 27.50 -23.29
N ALA A 191 0.03 28.07 -22.71
CA ALA A 191 0.28 27.99 -21.26
C ALA A 191 -0.89 28.49 -20.39
N ASN A 192 -1.59 29.54 -20.82
CA ASN A 192 -2.76 30.10 -20.14
C ASN A 192 -4.00 29.19 -20.14
N GLU A 193 -4.08 28.22 -21.06
CA GLU A 193 -5.20 27.27 -21.16
C GLU A 193 -4.91 25.91 -20.53
N ARG A 194 -3.64 25.61 -20.19
CA ARG A 194 -3.23 24.29 -19.66
C ARG A 194 -4.02 23.84 -18.45
N ARG A 195 -4.36 24.76 -17.55
CA ARG A 195 -5.17 24.44 -16.37
C ARG A 195 -6.63 24.14 -16.71
N ALA A 196 -7.24 24.82 -17.68
CA ALA A 196 -8.57 24.43 -18.18
C ALA A 196 -8.53 23.06 -18.87
N TYR A 197 -7.45 22.79 -19.61
CA TYR A 197 -7.27 21.51 -20.27
C TYR A 197 -7.05 20.37 -19.25
N PHE A 198 -6.30 20.60 -18.17
CA PHE A 198 -6.16 19.65 -17.07
C PHE A 198 -7.51 19.35 -16.39
N GLU A 199 -8.31 20.38 -16.10
CA GLU A 199 -9.67 20.21 -15.53
C GLU A 199 -10.58 19.43 -16.49
N TYR A 200 -10.46 19.66 -17.80
CA TYR A 200 -11.15 18.88 -18.83
C TYR A 200 -10.75 17.40 -18.82
N LEU A 201 -9.44 17.11 -18.78
CA LEU A 201 -8.91 15.75 -18.76
C LEU A 201 -9.30 14.99 -17.49
N THR A 202 -9.33 15.65 -16.34
CA THR A 202 -9.48 15.01 -15.03
C THR A 202 -10.92 15.06 -14.48
N GLY A 203 -11.78 15.87 -15.09
CA GLY A 203 -13.18 16.04 -14.71
C GLY A 203 -14.10 14.92 -15.20
N SER A 204 -15.38 15.03 -14.83
CA SER A 204 -16.43 14.05 -15.17
C SER A 204 -16.85 14.02 -16.64
N GLY A 205 -16.33 14.94 -17.47
CA GLY A 205 -16.68 15.07 -18.89
C GLY A 205 -15.88 14.20 -19.84
N TYR A 206 -14.74 13.65 -19.42
CA TYR A 206 -13.96 12.77 -20.28
C TYR A 206 -14.56 11.37 -20.32
N ALA A 207 -14.63 10.78 -21.52
CA ALA A 207 -15.33 9.52 -21.76
C ALA A 207 -14.82 8.40 -20.84
N LYS A 208 -15.72 7.85 -20.02
CA LYS A 208 -15.46 6.61 -19.28
C LYS A 208 -15.68 5.44 -20.24
N SER A 209 -14.63 4.77 -20.66
CA SER A 209 -14.77 3.46 -21.32
C SER A 209 -14.87 2.36 -20.29
N SER A 210 -15.70 1.36 -20.53
CA SER A 210 -15.53 0.06 -19.89
C SER A 210 -14.52 -0.74 -20.71
N GLU A 211 -13.29 -0.93 -20.21
CA GLU A 211 -12.32 -1.82 -20.85
C GLU A 211 -12.79 -3.28 -20.69
N LYS A 212 -13.48 -3.82 -21.71
CA LYS A 212 -14.09 -5.17 -21.67
C LYS A 212 -13.30 -6.22 -22.44
N ASP A 213 -12.43 -5.80 -23.35
CA ASP A 213 -11.64 -6.68 -24.22
C ASP A 213 -10.22 -6.13 -24.46
N VAL A 214 -9.40 -6.89 -25.18
CA VAL A 214 -8.00 -6.54 -25.46
C VAL A 214 -7.92 -5.25 -26.28
N ALA A 215 -8.79 -5.06 -27.27
CA ALA A 215 -8.79 -3.88 -28.13
C ALA A 215 -9.13 -2.60 -27.34
N GLY A 216 -10.19 -2.64 -26.53
CA GLY A 216 -10.61 -1.52 -25.69
C GLY A 216 -9.57 -1.16 -24.63
N LEU A 217 -8.89 -2.14 -24.04
CA LEU A 217 -7.79 -1.88 -23.11
C LEU A 217 -6.55 -1.32 -23.83
N ALA A 218 -6.19 -1.87 -25.00
CA ALA A 218 -5.06 -1.41 -25.81
C ALA A 218 -5.20 0.06 -26.26
N SER A 219 -6.42 0.51 -26.51
CA SER A 219 -6.77 1.90 -26.86
C SER A 219 -7.47 2.66 -25.72
N SER A 220 -7.23 2.30 -24.45
CA SER A 220 -7.95 2.87 -23.31
C SER A 220 -7.88 4.40 -23.29
N PRO A 221 -9.03 5.11 -23.31
CA PRO A 221 -9.11 6.54 -23.06
C PRO A 221 -8.45 6.94 -21.72
N ARG A 222 -8.53 6.09 -20.68
CA ARG A 222 -7.88 6.37 -19.38
C ARG A 222 -6.36 6.38 -19.51
N ALA A 223 -5.78 5.45 -20.27
CA ALA A 223 -4.34 5.46 -20.58
C ALA A 223 -3.93 6.73 -21.35
N THR A 224 -4.75 7.17 -22.32
CA THR A 224 -4.55 8.44 -23.05
C THR A 224 -4.57 9.65 -22.10
N GLN A 225 -5.52 9.70 -21.15
CA GLN A 225 -5.57 10.75 -20.13
C GLN A 225 -4.30 10.79 -19.29
N ILE A 226 -3.84 9.63 -18.81
CA ILE A 226 -2.64 9.53 -17.97
C ILE A 226 -1.42 10.07 -18.72
N LEU A 227 -1.24 9.69 -19.99
CA LEU A 227 -0.18 10.23 -20.84
C LEU A 227 -0.29 11.75 -21.02
N ALA A 228 -1.50 12.26 -21.25
CA ALA A 228 -1.73 13.68 -21.42
C ALA A 228 -1.41 14.48 -20.14
N VAL A 229 -1.82 13.98 -18.97
CA VAL A 229 -1.54 14.62 -17.68
C VAL A 229 -0.05 14.53 -17.32
N LEU A 230 0.62 13.41 -17.61
CA LEU A 230 2.09 13.31 -17.44
C LEU A 230 2.81 14.36 -18.28
N ARG A 231 2.39 14.55 -19.54
CA ARG A 231 2.98 15.59 -20.40
C ARG A 231 2.66 17.00 -19.90
N LEU A 232 1.46 17.25 -19.37
CA LEU A 232 1.13 18.54 -18.75
C LEU A 232 1.98 18.82 -17.50
N TYR A 233 2.24 17.80 -16.70
CA TYR A 233 3.14 17.91 -15.54
C TYR A 233 4.55 18.32 -15.96
N GLU A 234 5.09 17.74 -17.03
CA GLU A 234 6.38 18.14 -17.61
C GLU A 234 6.37 19.58 -18.16
N LEU A 235 5.24 20.02 -18.73
CA LEU A 235 5.09 21.36 -19.30
C LEU A 235 4.75 22.44 -18.25
N ALA A 236 4.61 22.10 -16.97
CA ALA A 236 4.13 23.00 -15.93
C ALA A 236 5.20 23.97 -15.37
N ASP A 237 6.33 24.16 -16.07
CA ASP A 237 7.58 24.81 -15.62
C ASP A 237 7.45 25.98 -14.62
N PHE A 238 6.45 26.85 -14.77
CA PHE A 238 6.22 27.99 -13.86
C PHE A 238 4.85 27.98 -13.16
N ASP A 239 3.95 27.04 -13.49
CA ASP A 239 2.64 26.89 -12.86
C ASP A 239 2.69 25.82 -11.76
N ARG A 240 3.14 26.24 -10.56
CA ARG A 240 3.22 25.36 -9.38
C ARG A 240 1.86 24.78 -8.96
N ALA A 241 0.77 25.51 -9.20
CA ALA A 241 -0.56 25.03 -8.85
C ALA A 241 -0.96 23.86 -9.75
N LEU A 242 -0.75 24.00 -11.07
CA LEU A 242 -0.97 22.91 -12.02
C LEU A 242 -0.08 21.70 -11.73
N ALA A 243 1.21 21.90 -11.45
CA ALA A 243 2.11 20.80 -11.11
C ALA A 243 1.67 20.05 -9.84
N SER A 244 1.19 20.77 -8.83
CA SER A 244 0.64 20.21 -7.59
C SER A 244 -0.64 19.42 -7.83
N ASP A 245 -1.61 20.00 -8.56
CA ASP A 245 -2.88 19.35 -8.89
C ASP A 245 -2.66 18.09 -9.76
N ALA A 246 -1.75 18.15 -10.74
CA ALA A 246 -1.35 17.01 -11.56
C ALA A 246 -0.67 15.92 -10.74
N THR A 247 0.23 16.28 -9.80
CA THR A 247 0.86 15.31 -8.89
C THR A 247 -0.18 14.60 -8.04
N LYS A 248 -1.14 15.35 -7.47
CA LYS A 248 -2.24 14.79 -6.67
C LYS A 248 -3.09 13.82 -7.48
N TRP A 249 -3.46 14.17 -8.71
CA TRP A 249 -4.25 13.30 -9.59
C TRP A 249 -3.46 12.07 -10.02
N LEU A 250 -2.23 12.23 -10.50
CA LEU A 250 -1.37 11.10 -10.90
C LEU A 250 -1.16 10.14 -9.73
N SER A 251 -1.03 10.65 -8.51
CA SER A 251 -0.87 9.82 -7.30
C SER A 251 -2.08 8.94 -7.01
N SER A 252 -3.28 9.18 -7.56
CA SER A 252 -4.42 8.25 -7.43
C SER A 252 -4.45 7.18 -8.53
N GLU A 253 -3.71 7.35 -9.62
CA GLU A 253 -3.84 6.53 -10.83
C GLU A 253 -3.14 5.17 -10.75
N PHE A 254 -2.23 4.96 -9.79
CA PHE A 254 -1.69 3.61 -9.56
C PHE A 254 -2.82 2.62 -9.26
N SER A 255 -3.90 3.07 -8.61
CA SER A 255 -5.06 2.23 -8.29
C SER A 255 -5.74 1.66 -9.55
N TRP A 256 -5.79 2.44 -10.64
CA TRP A 256 -6.34 2.00 -11.91
C TRP A 256 -5.46 0.92 -12.54
N PHE A 257 -4.13 1.11 -12.61
CA PHE A 257 -3.22 0.08 -13.11
C PHE A 257 -3.29 -1.20 -12.28
N VAL A 258 -3.30 -1.08 -10.94
CA VAL A 258 -3.49 -2.21 -10.03
C VAL A 258 -4.78 -2.95 -10.33
N GLN A 259 -5.91 -2.24 -10.52
CA GLN A 259 -7.16 -2.87 -10.91
C GLN A 259 -7.04 -3.62 -12.24
N GLN A 260 -6.33 -3.08 -13.23
CA GLN A 260 -6.12 -3.78 -14.50
C GLN A 260 -5.29 -5.05 -14.34
N TYR A 261 -4.24 -5.05 -13.51
CA TYR A 261 -3.44 -6.26 -13.29
C TYR A 261 -4.23 -7.35 -12.56
N VAL A 262 -5.06 -6.94 -11.59
CA VAL A 262 -5.73 -7.87 -10.66
C VAL A 262 -7.07 -8.37 -11.23
N HIS A 263 -7.85 -7.51 -11.89
CA HIS A 263 -9.17 -7.88 -12.43
C HIS A 263 -9.13 -8.24 -13.92
N ASN A 264 -8.17 -7.71 -14.68
CA ASN A 264 -8.08 -7.86 -16.14
C ASN A 264 -6.76 -8.50 -16.59
N GLY A 265 -6.10 -9.26 -15.72
CA GLY A 265 -4.77 -9.83 -15.97
C GLY A 265 -4.66 -10.64 -17.26
N ALA A 266 -5.70 -11.40 -17.63
CA ALA A 266 -5.74 -12.14 -18.89
C ALA A 266 -5.70 -11.23 -20.14
N LEU A 267 -6.35 -10.05 -20.07
CA LEU A 267 -6.32 -9.06 -21.14
C LEU A 267 -4.95 -8.36 -21.19
N VAL A 268 -4.42 -7.95 -20.04
CA VAL A 268 -3.11 -7.27 -19.95
C VAL A 268 -1.99 -8.11 -20.57
N ARG A 269 -1.99 -9.43 -20.32
CA ARG A 269 -1.01 -10.38 -20.89
C ARG A 269 -1.04 -10.42 -22.43
N GLN A 270 -2.19 -10.15 -23.05
CA GLN A 270 -2.39 -10.22 -24.51
C GLN A 270 -2.18 -8.88 -25.22
N LEU A 271 -1.90 -7.81 -24.48
CA LEU A 271 -1.73 -6.48 -25.08
C LEU A 271 -0.50 -6.42 -26.00
N PRO A 272 -0.61 -5.77 -27.18
CA PRO A 272 0.53 -5.44 -28.01
C PRO A 272 1.55 -4.58 -27.24
N ALA A 273 2.84 -4.79 -27.49
CA ALA A 273 3.92 -4.12 -26.74
C ALA A 273 3.93 -2.59 -26.91
N ASP A 274 3.40 -2.08 -28.02
CA ASP A 274 3.43 -0.67 -28.41
C ASP A 274 2.07 0.04 -28.29
N CYS A 275 1.06 -0.61 -27.70
CA CYS A 275 -0.27 -0.02 -27.54
C CYS A 275 -0.27 1.14 -26.52
N ILE A 276 -1.36 1.92 -26.51
CA ILE A 276 -1.47 3.13 -25.65
C ILE A 276 -1.36 2.76 -24.17
N PHE A 277 -1.96 1.64 -23.76
CA PHE A 277 -1.84 1.14 -22.39
C PHE A 277 -0.38 0.93 -21.97
N ARG A 278 0.43 0.24 -22.79
CA ARG A 278 1.84 -0.06 -22.47
C ARG A 278 2.71 1.20 -22.45
N ARG A 279 2.43 2.17 -23.33
CA ARG A 279 3.08 3.49 -23.30
C ARG A 279 2.75 4.24 -22.01
N ALA A 280 1.49 4.25 -21.61
CA ALA A 280 1.03 4.89 -20.37
C ALA A 280 1.64 4.22 -19.14
N GLU A 281 1.62 2.88 -19.08
CA GLU A 281 2.24 2.08 -18.00
C GLU A 281 3.72 2.42 -17.84
N SER A 282 4.47 2.45 -18.94
CA SER A 282 5.91 2.74 -18.94
C SER A 282 6.21 4.19 -18.53
N ALA A 283 5.46 5.16 -19.06
CA ALA A 283 5.63 6.57 -18.72
C ALA A 283 5.27 6.84 -17.26
N TYR A 284 4.15 6.28 -16.80
CA TYR A 284 3.68 6.40 -15.43
C TYR A 284 4.64 5.73 -14.44
N ALA A 285 5.16 4.54 -14.75
CA ALA A 285 6.16 3.87 -13.92
C ALA A 285 7.41 4.74 -13.70
N ARG A 286 7.91 5.40 -14.76
CA ARG A 286 9.05 6.32 -14.64
C ARG A 286 8.72 7.52 -13.74
N TRP A 287 7.56 8.13 -13.94
CA TRP A 287 7.10 9.24 -13.10
C TRP A 287 6.93 8.82 -11.64
N MET A 288 6.31 7.66 -11.39
CA MET A 288 6.06 7.13 -10.04
C MET A 288 7.38 6.88 -9.29
N LEU A 289 8.39 6.31 -9.94
CA LEU A 289 9.72 6.10 -9.34
C LEU A 289 10.46 7.43 -9.07
N ALA A 290 10.25 8.46 -9.88
CA ALA A 290 10.79 9.79 -9.62
C ALA A 290 10.08 10.45 -8.43
N ALA A 291 8.74 10.39 -8.40
CA ALA A 291 7.91 10.93 -7.33
C ALA A 291 8.20 10.27 -5.97
N TYR A 292 8.49 8.97 -5.96
CA TYR A 292 8.86 8.21 -4.76
C TYR A 292 10.01 8.84 -3.97
N ARG A 293 11.02 9.39 -4.68
CA ARG A 293 12.25 9.92 -4.05
C ARG A 293 12.02 11.19 -3.22
N THR A 294 10.98 11.95 -3.53
CA THR A 294 10.64 13.22 -2.88
C THR A 294 9.34 13.14 -2.09
N ALA A 295 8.72 11.97 -2.03
CA ALA A 295 7.46 11.72 -1.34
C ALA A 295 7.67 11.64 0.19
N ASP A 296 6.61 11.97 0.93
CA ASP A 296 6.52 11.66 2.36
C ASP A 296 6.34 10.14 2.59
N ASP A 297 6.61 9.67 3.82
CA ASP A 297 6.53 8.26 4.22
C ASP A 297 5.19 7.58 3.84
N ASP A 298 4.07 8.30 3.96
CA ASP A 298 2.74 7.76 3.67
C ASP A 298 2.55 7.50 2.18
N LYS A 299 3.00 8.42 1.33
CA LYS A 299 2.99 8.25 -0.13
C LYS A 299 4.00 7.21 -0.59
N GLN A 300 5.19 7.14 0.03
CA GLN A 300 6.15 6.07 -0.27
C GLN A 300 5.54 4.69 -0.03
N LEU A 301 4.91 4.48 1.13
CA LEU A 301 4.21 3.23 1.44
C LEU A 301 3.08 2.92 0.44
N ALA A 302 2.32 3.93 0.01
CA ALA A 302 1.27 3.74 -1.00
C ALA A 302 1.84 3.27 -2.34
N ILE A 303 2.96 3.84 -2.78
CA ILE A 303 3.67 3.43 -4.00
C ILE A 303 4.23 2.02 -3.87
N GLU A 304 4.86 1.67 -2.74
CA GLU A 304 5.38 0.31 -2.52
C GLU A 304 4.28 -0.75 -2.63
N ARG A 305 3.13 -0.51 -2.00
CA ARG A 305 1.96 -1.40 -2.10
C ARG A 305 1.44 -1.51 -3.53
N ALA A 306 1.53 -0.44 -4.31
CA ALA A 306 1.14 -0.45 -5.72
C ALA A 306 2.14 -1.18 -6.62
N ILE A 307 3.43 -1.24 -6.25
CA ILE A 307 4.47 -1.98 -6.98
C ILE A 307 4.36 -3.49 -6.69
N PHE A 308 4.14 -3.87 -5.43
CA PHE A 308 4.01 -5.26 -4.99
C PHE A 308 2.56 -5.76 -5.03
N VAL A 309 1.95 -5.69 -6.22
CA VAL A 309 0.56 -6.12 -6.45
C VAL A 309 0.38 -7.62 -6.23
N ARG A 310 -0.64 -7.99 -5.45
CA ARG A 310 -1.06 -9.38 -5.22
C ARG A 310 -2.22 -9.77 -6.14
N SER A 311 -2.19 -10.99 -6.68
CA SER A 311 -3.31 -11.59 -7.42
C SER A 311 -4.48 -11.97 -6.51
N PHE A 312 -5.69 -12.09 -7.06
CA PHE A 312 -6.83 -12.68 -6.34
C PHE A 312 -6.59 -14.16 -6.04
N SER A 313 -7.31 -14.68 -5.05
CA SER A 313 -7.25 -16.09 -4.63
C SER A 313 -7.43 -17.07 -5.78
N GLN A 314 -8.31 -16.78 -6.76
CA GLN A 314 -8.59 -17.67 -7.88
C GLN A 314 -7.40 -17.81 -8.85
N GLU A 315 -6.78 -16.71 -9.29
CA GLU A 315 -5.56 -16.78 -10.12
C GLU A 315 -4.38 -17.42 -9.36
N ARG A 316 -4.29 -17.20 -8.04
CA ARG A 316 -3.28 -17.86 -7.19
C ARG A 316 -3.44 -19.38 -7.20
N VAL A 317 -4.68 -19.86 -7.16
CA VAL A 317 -5.00 -21.30 -7.23
C VAL A 317 -4.66 -21.88 -8.60
N GLU A 318 -4.90 -21.15 -9.68
CA GLU A 318 -4.68 -21.63 -11.05
C GLU A 318 -3.20 -21.59 -11.49
N GLN A 319 -2.45 -20.56 -11.09
CA GLN A 319 -1.08 -20.32 -11.60
C GLN A 319 0.01 -20.55 -10.55
N GLY A 320 -0.36 -20.80 -9.28
CA GLY A 320 0.60 -20.95 -8.18
C GLY A 320 1.44 -19.69 -7.92
N LYS A 321 1.04 -18.53 -8.46
CA LYS A 321 1.74 -17.24 -8.30
C LYS A 321 0.84 -16.21 -7.62
N SER A 322 1.35 -15.64 -6.55
CA SER A 322 0.76 -14.55 -5.77
C SER A 322 1.08 -13.18 -6.36
N TYR A 323 2.16 -13.03 -7.14
CA TYR A 323 2.57 -11.75 -7.74
C TYR A 323 2.54 -11.82 -9.27
N PRO A 324 1.66 -11.07 -9.95
CA PRO A 324 1.58 -11.09 -11.40
C PRO A 324 2.93 -10.69 -12.04
N PRO A 325 3.59 -11.55 -12.84
CA PRO A 325 4.90 -11.23 -13.42
C PRO A 325 4.83 -10.16 -14.52
N PHE A 326 3.66 -9.96 -15.11
CA PHE A 326 3.40 -8.98 -16.17
C PHE A 326 3.06 -7.58 -15.66
N ALA A 327 2.91 -7.40 -14.34
CA ALA A 327 2.65 -6.10 -13.74
C ALA A 327 3.94 -5.28 -13.68
N TRP A 328 3.86 -4.02 -14.12
CA TRP A 328 4.99 -3.09 -14.13
C TRP A 328 6.25 -3.64 -14.84
N PRO A 329 6.18 -4.01 -16.14
CA PRO A 329 7.27 -4.67 -16.84
C PRO A 329 8.54 -3.81 -16.93
N THR A 330 8.44 -2.49 -16.79
CA THR A 330 9.57 -1.56 -16.80
C THR A 330 10.19 -1.31 -15.41
N ILE A 331 9.63 -1.89 -14.34
CA ILE A 331 10.16 -1.78 -12.99
C ILE A 331 10.78 -3.12 -12.59
N ASP A 332 12.10 -3.12 -12.36
CA ASP A 332 12.72 -4.23 -11.63
C ASP A 332 12.33 -4.16 -10.15
N ARG A 333 11.21 -4.83 -9.82
CA ARG A 333 10.63 -4.84 -8.47
C ARG A 333 11.59 -5.40 -7.42
N PHE A 334 12.46 -6.32 -7.80
CA PHE A 334 13.46 -6.86 -6.88
C PHE A 334 14.50 -5.79 -6.56
N ALA A 335 15.06 -5.14 -7.59
CA ALA A 335 16.05 -4.07 -7.41
C ALA A 335 15.46 -2.86 -6.68
N PHE A 336 14.17 -2.55 -6.91
CA PHE A 336 13.47 -1.51 -6.16
C PHE A 336 13.44 -1.82 -4.65
N GLY A 337 12.97 -3.00 -4.24
CA GLY A 337 12.98 -3.37 -2.82
C GLY A 337 14.40 -3.42 -2.23
N LEU A 338 15.37 -3.87 -3.03
CA LEU A 338 16.78 -3.90 -2.61
C LEU A 338 17.36 -2.50 -2.38
N SER A 339 16.94 -1.50 -3.17
CA SER A 339 17.36 -0.11 -2.95
C SER A 339 16.88 0.45 -1.61
N ILE A 340 15.72 -0.02 -1.12
CA ILE A 340 15.16 0.36 0.18
C ILE A 340 15.91 -0.35 1.31
N VAL A 341 16.31 -1.61 1.11
CA VAL A 341 17.25 -2.30 2.00
C VAL A 341 18.56 -1.52 2.10
N ASP A 342 19.14 -1.08 0.97
CA ASP A 342 20.40 -0.35 0.98
C ASP A 342 20.28 1.02 1.67
N ALA A 343 19.14 1.71 1.51
CA ALA A 343 18.85 2.92 2.28
C ALA A 343 18.79 2.64 3.79
N TRP A 344 18.04 1.61 4.22
CA TRP A 344 17.97 1.18 5.63
C TRP A 344 19.34 0.86 6.22
N ARG A 345 20.21 0.17 5.45
CA ARG A 345 21.60 -0.12 5.85
C ARG A 345 22.43 1.14 6.01
N SER A 346 22.33 2.07 5.05
CA SER A 346 23.07 3.35 5.10
C SER A 346 22.67 4.22 6.29
N GLU A 347 21.45 4.04 6.82
CA GLU A 347 20.92 4.74 7.98
C GLU A 347 21.28 4.08 9.33
N GLY A 348 22.05 2.99 9.32
CA GLY A 348 22.46 2.28 10.53
C GLY A 348 21.41 1.32 11.08
N HIS A 349 20.60 0.73 10.21
CA HIS A 349 19.63 -0.33 10.53
C HIS A 349 18.55 0.09 11.56
N PRO A 350 17.81 1.20 11.33
CA PRO A 350 16.77 1.61 12.25
C PRO A 350 15.68 0.53 12.42
N THR A 351 15.11 0.45 13.61
CA THR A 351 14.05 -0.47 14.01
C THR A 351 12.91 0.29 14.72
N ALA A 352 11.87 -0.41 15.20
CA ALA A 352 10.76 0.22 15.92
C ALA A 352 11.16 0.88 17.26
N ILE A 353 12.28 0.46 17.86
CA ILE A 353 12.75 0.94 19.18
C ILE A 353 14.05 1.72 19.12
N SER A 354 14.63 1.94 17.94
CA SER A 354 15.84 2.76 17.80
C SER A 354 15.54 4.25 17.96
N ALA A 355 16.57 5.03 18.34
CA ALA A 355 16.47 6.47 18.50
C ALA A 355 16.00 7.18 17.23
N ARG A 356 16.51 6.73 16.06
CA ARG A 356 15.94 7.04 14.75
C ARG A 356 14.91 5.98 14.41
N ARG A 357 13.64 6.34 14.30
CA ARG A 357 12.59 5.36 13.94
C ARG A 357 12.75 4.92 12.49
N VAL A 358 12.50 3.63 12.25
CA VAL A 358 12.34 3.08 10.90
C VAL A 358 11.20 3.82 10.18
N SER A 359 11.43 4.21 8.92
CA SER A 359 10.37 4.80 8.10
C SER A 359 9.31 3.74 7.76
N ARG A 360 8.08 4.16 7.44
CA ARG A 360 7.01 3.20 7.08
C ARG A 360 7.36 2.37 5.84
N ALA A 361 8.09 2.99 4.91
CA ALA A 361 8.60 2.38 3.69
C ALA A 361 9.61 1.24 3.98
N GLN A 362 10.63 1.55 4.78
CA GLN A 362 11.60 0.55 5.24
C GLN A 362 10.92 -0.56 6.06
N ASP A 363 9.94 -0.20 6.89
CA ASP A 363 9.17 -1.15 7.71
C ASP A 363 8.42 -2.17 6.84
N PHE A 364 7.85 -1.73 5.71
CA PHE A 364 7.12 -2.58 4.77
C PHE A 364 8.02 -3.52 3.93
N ILE A 365 9.24 -3.07 3.58
CA ILE A 365 10.16 -3.85 2.73
C ILE A 365 11.12 -4.72 3.55
N VAL A 366 11.82 -4.12 4.51
CA VAL A 366 12.88 -4.79 5.28
C VAL A 366 12.29 -5.66 6.38
N CYS A 367 11.16 -5.24 6.96
CA CYS A 367 10.53 -5.83 8.13
C CYS A 367 11.49 -6.04 9.32
N PRO A 368 12.22 -5.00 9.79
CA PRO A 368 13.23 -5.20 10.83
C PRO A 368 12.56 -5.57 12.17
N GLU A 369 12.96 -6.69 12.76
CA GLU A 369 12.56 -7.04 14.12
C GLU A 369 13.45 -6.31 15.14
N ALA A 370 12.84 -5.89 16.25
CA ALA A 370 13.57 -5.37 17.39
C ALA A 370 13.34 -6.23 18.62
N THR A 371 14.33 -6.31 19.51
CA THR A 371 14.23 -7.03 20.77
C THR A 371 14.26 -6.05 21.93
N GLN A 372 13.24 -6.07 22.77
CA GLN A 372 13.20 -5.33 24.04
C GLN A 372 12.99 -6.31 25.19
N GLY A 373 14.09 -6.66 25.88
CA GLY A 373 14.10 -7.79 26.81
C GLY A 373 13.74 -9.09 26.08
N ASP A 374 12.77 -9.84 26.62
CA ASP A 374 12.28 -11.10 26.04
C ASP A 374 11.27 -10.91 24.90
N SER A 375 10.79 -9.67 24.71
CA SER A 375 9.75 -9.36 23.72
C SER A 375 10.38 -8.99 22.39
N ARG A 376 9.99 -9.73 21.35
CA ARG A 376 10.19 -9.30 19.97
C ARG A 376 9.11 -8.29 19.61
N ILE A 377 9.54 -7.08 19.35
CA ILE A 377 8.70 -6.03 18.80
C ILE A 377 8.83 -6.17 17.29
N GLY A 378 7.91 -6.95 16.73
CA GLY A 378 7.78 -7.11 15.30
C GLY A 378 7.21 -5.83 14.66
N SER A 379 7.75 -5.53 13.49
CA SER A 379 7.13 -4.62 12.52
C SER A 379 5.73 -5.10 12.11
N ARG A 380 4.81 -4.18 11.77
CA ARG A 380 3.55 -4.52 11.10
C ARG A 380 3.81 -4.75 9.60
N CYS A 381 4.60 -5.78 9.30
CA CYS A 381 5.04 -6.08 7.94
C CYS A 381 4.21 -7.18 7.29
N ASP A 382 3.86 -6.99 6.01
CA ASP A 382 3.16 -7.98 5.19
C ASP A 382 4.11 -8.94 4.44
N HIS A 383 5.43 -8.73 4.58
CA HIS A 383 6.52 -9.50 3.96
C HIS A 383 6.45 -9.57 2.41
N ASP A 384 5.89 -8.55 1.77
CA ASP A 384 5.57 -8.56 0.34
C ASP A 384 6.78 -8.72 -0.57
N TRP A 385 7.85 -7.96 -0.31
CA TRP A 385 9.05 -8.05 -1.11
C TRP A 385 9.75 -9.40 -0.96
N TYR A 386 9.80 -9.96 0.25
CA TYR A 386 10.34 -11.31 0.48
C TYR A 386 9.50 -12.38 -0.20
N ARG A 387 8.16 -12.32 -0.09
CA ARG A 387 7.26 -13.24 -0.79
C ARG A 387 7.48 -13.20 -2.29
N PHE A 388 7.55 -12.01 -2.86
CA PHE A 388 7.87 -11.79 -4.27
C PHE A 388 9.23 -12.38 -4.66
N ALA A 389 10.28 -12.12 -3.87
CA ALA A 389 11.62 -12.63 -4.12
C ALA A 389 11.69 -14.16 -4.02
N LEU A 390 10.94 -14.77 -3.09
CA LEU A 390 11.03 -16.20 -2.81
C LEU A 390 10.11 -17.06 -3.69
N GLU A 391 9.12 -16.45 -4.36
CA GLU A 391 8.15 -17.13 -5.21
C GLU A 391 8.80 -17.90 -6.37
N THR A 392 9.90 -17.37 -6.94
CA THR A 392 10.59 -17.97 -8.09
C THR A 392 12.00 -18.44 -7.75
N ALA A 393 12.52 -19.41 -8.48
CA ALA A 393 13.91 -19.86 -8.32
C ALA A 393 14.92 -18.74 -8.61
N GLU A 394 14.69 -17.97 -9.67
CA GLU A 394 15.52 -16.80 -10.02
C GLU A 394 15.51 -15.76 -8.89
N GLY A 395 14.34 -15.41 -8.36
CA GLY A 395 14.24 -14.47 -7.24
C GLY A 395 14.97 -14.95 -5.99
N ARG A 396 14.90 -16.25 -5.66
CA ARG A 396 15.67 -16.85 -4.56
C ARG A 396 17.17 -16.70 -4.78
N THR A 397 17.66 -16.98 -5.99
CA THR A 397 19.07 -16.78 -6.36
C THR A 397 19.47 -15.30 -6.23
N ARG A 398 18.63 -14.37 -6.69
CA ARG A 398 18.89 -12.93 -6.57
C ARG A 398 18.94 -12.49 -5.10
N LEU A 399 18.05 -12.98 -4.25
CA LEU A 399 18.04 -12.69 -2.81
C LEU A 399 19.30 -13.23 -2.12
N ALA A 400 19.67 -14.49 -2.39
CA ALA A 400 20.88 -15.07 -1.83
C ALA A 400 22.14 -14.32 -2.28
N ALA A 401 22.24 -13.97 -3.58
CA ALA A 401 23.34 -13.17 -4.10
C ALA A 401 23.39 -11.79 -3.42
N ALA A 402 22.24 -11.12 -3.27
CA ALA A 402 22.17 -9.82 -2.61
C ALA A 402 22.60 -9.87 -1.14
N LEU A 403 22.25 -10.93 -0.42
CA LEU A 403 22.68 -11.18 0.96
C LEU A 403 24.20 -11.35 1.05
N VAL A 404 24.78 -12.17 0.16
CA VAL A 404 26.23 -12.44 0.13
C VAL A 404 27.02 -11.20 -0.28
N GLU A 405 26.60 -10.51 -1.35
CA GLU A 405 27.25 -9.29 -1.87
C GLU A 405 27.33 -8.19 -0.81
N ARG A 406 26.25 -8.00 -0.05
CA ARG A 406 26.15 -6.96 0.97
C ARG A 406 26.89 -7.32 2.26
N ASN A 407 27.12 -8.61 2.47
CA ASN A 407 27.79 -9.19 3.64
C ASN A 407 27.31 -8.59 4.97
N ASP A 408 26.00 -8.41 5.08
CA ASP A 408 25.38 -7.69 6.19
C ASP A 408 24.59 -8.66 7.08
N PRO A 409 25.04 -8.91 8.32
CA PRO A 409 24.36 -9.85 9.21
C PRO A 409 22.95 -9.39 9.60
N LYS A 410 22.68 -8.08 9.69
CA LYS A 410 21.35 -7.56 10.05
C LYS A 410 20.36 -7.76 8.90
N PHE A 411 20.82 -7.60 7.66
CA PHE A 411 20.00 -7.93 6.50
C PHE A 411 19.74 -9.43 6.39
N ALA A 412 20.75 -10.27 6.66
CA ALA A 412 20.58 -11.72 6.72
C ALA A 412 19.57 -12.16 7.79
N GLU A 413 19.67 -11.59 9.00
CA GLU A 413 18.71 -11.83 10.08
C GLU A 413 17.28 -11.46 9.66
N ALA A 414 17.07 -10.27 9.07
CA ALA A 414 15.76 -9.83 8.61
C ALA A 414 15.17 -10.75 7.53
N ALA A 415 15.97 -11.14 6.53
CA ALA A 415 15.53 -12.03 5.46
C ALA A 415 15.15 -13.43 5.98
N PHE A 416 15.98 -14.03 6.82
CA PHE A 416 15.71 -15.37 7.38
C PHE A 416 14.57 -15.36 8.40
N THR A 417 14.36 -14.24 9.08
CA THR A 417 13.18 -14.02 9.94
C THR A 417 11.88 -13.92 9.14
N ALA A 418 11.93 -13.37 7.92
CA ALA A 418 10.78 -13.25 7.04
C ALA A 418 10.38 -14.58 6.38
N LEU A 419 11.33 -15.51 6.16
CA LEU A 419 11.10 -16.77 5.44
C LEU A 419 9.83 -17.52 5.87
N PRO A 420 9.60 -17.83 7.16
CA PRO A 420 8.46 -18.65 7.56
C PRO A 420 7.10 -17.98 7.31
N ARG A 421 7.07 -16.65 7.20
CA ARG A 421 5.87 -15.87 6.91
C ARG A 421 5.68 -15.65 5.41
N ALA A 422 6.72 -15.90 4.62
CA ALA A 422 6.78 -15.59 3.19
C ALA A 422 6.58 -16.78 2.26
N VAL A 423 6.66 -18.03 2.75
CA VAL A 423 6.54 -19.23 1.91
C VAL A 423 5.73 -20.34 2.57
N ASP A 424 5.06 -21.15 1.75
CA ASP A 424 4.21 -22.26 2.23
C ASP A 424 5.02 -23.47 2.77
N LYS A 425 6.24 -23.68 2.25
CA LYS A 425 7.17 -24.73 2.67
C LYS A 425 8.43 -24.10 3.30
N PRO A 426 8.36 -23.70 4.57
CA PRO A 426 9.41 -22.89 5.19
C PRO A 426 10.75 -23.63 5.32
N VAL A 427 10.73 -24.93 5.62
CA VAL A 427 11.93 -25.73 5.91
C VAL A 427 12.77 -25.95 4.64
N ASP A 428 12.17 -26.50 3.58
CA ASP A 428 12.86 -26.74 2.29
C ASP A 428 13.47 -25.44 1.74
N THR A 429 12.70 -24.34 1.79
CA THR A 429 13.16 -23.04 1.32
C THR A 429 14.29 -22.49 2.18
N THR A 430 14.21 -22.67 3.51
CA THR A 430 15.26 -22.24 4.43
C THR A 430 16.56 -23.00 4.17
N ILE A 431 16.52 -24.33 4.01
CA ILE A 431 17.70 -25.12 3.68
C ILE A 431 18.29 -24.67 2.34
N ALA A 432 17.47 -24.48 1.32
CA ALA A 432 17.93 -24.00 0.02
C ALA A 432 18.61 -22.62 0.11
N MET A 433 18.05 -21.69 0.89
CA MET A 433 18.63 -20.37 1.12
C MET A 433 19.92 -20.44 1.96
N LEU A 434 19.97 -21.29 3.00
CA LEU A 434 21.20 -21.51 3.80
C LEU A 434 22.34 -22.03 2.91
N ARG A 435 22.06 -23.00 2.03
CA ARG A 435 23.04 -23.51 1.06
C ARG A 435 23.53 -22.42 0.11
N ALA A 436 22.63 -21.55 -0.34
CA ALA A 436 22.98 -20.48 -1.27
C ALA A 436 23.90 -19.41 -0.65
N VAL A 437 23.85 -19.23 0.68
CA VAL A 437 24.72 -18.28 1.40
C VAL A 437 25.89 -18.95 2.14
N GLU A 438 26.03 -20.28 2.03
CA GLU A 438 26.98 -21.10 2.79
C GLU A 438 28.45 -20.73 2.57
N LYS A 439 28.81 -20.07 1.47
CA LYS A 439 30.20 -19.63 1.25
C LYS A 439 30.53 -18.32 1.97
N SER A 440 29.57 -17.66 2.59
CA SER A 440 29.77 -16.45 3.39
C SER A 440 29.52 -16.73 4.88
N PRO A 441 30.58 -16.97 5.69
CA PRO A 441 30.43 -17.28 7.11
C PRO A 441 29.66 -16.23 7.92
N VAL A 442 29.82 -14.95 7.62
CA VAL A 442 29.13 -13.85 8.30
C VAL A 442 27.63 -13.91 8.05
N VAL A 443 27.23 -14.00 6.77
CA VAL A 443 25.83 -14.07 6.35
C VAL A 443 25.20 -15.38 6.82
N TRP A 444 25.88 -16.50 6.62
CA TRP A 444 25.38 -17.82 6.98
C TRP A 444 25.15 -17.96 8.50
N ARG A 445 26.08 -17.47 9.34
CA ARG A 445 25.92 -17.51 10.80
C ARG A 445 24.72 -16.66 11.26
N ALA A 446 24.57 -15.46 10.69
CA ALA A 446 23.44 -14.58 11.00
C ALA A 446 22.09 -15.19 10.56
N ALA A 447 22.05 -15.75 9.36
CA ALA A 447 20.91 -16.50 8.84
C ALA A 447 20.52 -17.69 9.73
N MET A 448 21.51 -18.50 10.11
CA MET A 448 21.30 -19.65 10.99
C MET A 448 20.79 -19.22 12.36
N ARG A 449 21.33 -18.16 12.97
CA ARG A 449 20.82 -17.64 14.25
C ARG A 449 19.37 -17.18 14.15
N ALA A 450 19.01 -16.43 13.11
CA ALA A 450 17.62 -16.02 12.91
C ALA A 450 16.66 -17.21 12.75
N PHE A 451 17.12 -18.30 12.12
CA PHE A 451 16.39 -19.55 12.06
C PHE A 451 16.24 -20.20 13.45
N LEU A 452 17.32 -20.29 14.23
CA LEU A 452 17.38 -20.95 15.54
C LEU A 452 16.47 -20.35 16.60
N GLU A 453 16.34 -19.04 16.59
CA GLU A 453 15.51 -18.36 17.57
C GLU A 453 14.01 -18.58 17.33
N ARG A 454 13.64 -19.10 16.14
CA ARG A 454 12.26 -19.38 15.73
C ARG A 454 11.95 -20.86 15.58
N ALA A 455 12.96 -21.73 15.58
CA ALA A 455 12.77 -23.16 15.58
C ALA A 455 12.04 -23.58 16.88
N ASP A 456 10.75 -23.81 16.77
CA ASP A 456 10.01 -24.62 17.73
C ASP A 456 10.43 -26.08 17.55
N ASN A 457 10.17 -26.94 18.54
CA ASN A 457 10.68 -28.31 18.68
C ASN A 457 10.22 -29.31 17.59
N GLU A 458 10.09 -28.87 16.33
CA GLU A 458 9.66 -29.66 15.20
C GLU A 458 10.75 -30.63 14.76
N GLN A 459 10.31 -31.86 14.53
CA GLN A 459 11.09 -33.05 14.27
C GLN A 459 11.57 -33.10 12.81
N ASP A 460 12.26 -32.05 12.35
CA ASP A 460 12.68 -31.99 10.96
C ASP A 460 14.00 -32.71 10.74
N THR A 461 13.87 -33.98 10.36
CA THR A 461 14.95 -34.85 9.88
C THR A 461 15.85 -34.15 8.85
N ALA A 462 15.28 -33.32 7.97
CA ALA A 462 16.03 -32.57 6.96
C ALA A 462 17.03 -31.56 7.57
N ILE A 463 16.71 -30.95 8.70
CA ILE A 463 17.60 -30.02 9.39
C ILE A 463 18.76 -30.77 10.07
N LEU A 464 18.47 -31.92 10.68
CA LEU A 464 19.50 -32.78 11.27
C LEU A 464 20.47 -33.29 10.20
N GLU A 465 19.94 -33.70 9.03
CA GLU A 465 20.76 -34.10 7.88
C GLU A 465 21.65 -32.96 7.38
N GLU A 466 21.11 -31.75 7.27
CA GLU A 466 21.87 -30.59 6.83
C GLU A 466 22.93 -30.16 7.86
N ALA A 467 22.60 -30.23 9.15
CA ALA A 467 23.54 -29.93 10.23
C ALA A 467 24.74 -30.88 10.23
N GLN A 468 24.52 -32.17 9.97
CA GLN A 468 25.58 -33.15 9.88
C GLN A 468 26.46 -32.94 8.64
N ARG A 469 25.86 -32.71 7.47
CA ARG A 469 26.63 -32.39 6.25
C ARG A 469 27.59 -31.23 6.52
N LEU A 470 27.07 -30.14 7.07
CA LEU A 470 27.86 -28.96 7.38
C LEU A 470 28.89 -29.21 8.48
N TRP A 471 28.61 -30.07 9.46
CA TRP A 471 29.57 -30.44 10.49
C TRP A 471 30.81 -31.11 9.90
N LEU A 472 30.59 -32.04 8.96
CA LEU A 472 31.64 -32.80 8.29
C LEU A 472 32.42 -31.92 7.30
N GLU A 473 31.75 -31.02 6.59
CA GLU A 473 32.34 -30.21 5.52
C GLU A 473 32.93 -28.87 6.00
N ARG A 474 32.42 -28.27 7.08
CA ARG A 474 32.66 -26.86 7.46
C ARG A 474 32.99 -26.71 8.95
N ALA A 475 34.28 -26.86 9.29
CA ALA A 475 34.75 -26.77 10.68
C ALA A 475 34.40 -25.43 11.34
N GLU A 476 34.39 -24.33 10.59
CA GLU A 476 34.07 -22.99 11.07
C GLU A 476 32.61 -22.81 11.56
N TYR A 477 31.72 -23.73 11.22
CA TYR A 477 30.29 -23.70 11.59
C TYR A 477 29.95 -24.56 12.80
N ARG A 478 30.88 -25.40 13.26
CA ARG A 478 30.60 -26.40 14.29
C ARG A 478 30.05 -25.83 15.60
N GLY A 479 30.50 -24.64 16.02
CA GLY A 479 29.96 -23.97 17.21
C GLY A 479 28.46 -23.63 17.11
N VAL A 480 28.04 -23.01 15.99
CA VAL A 480 26.62 -22.68 15.78
C VAL A 480 25.77 -23.89 15.42
N LEU A 481 26.36 -24.92 14.79
CA LEU A 481 25.70 -26.21 14.57
C LEU A 481 25.45 -26.97 15.87
N LEU A 482 26.37 -26.95 16.83
CA LEU A 482 26.12 -27.48 18.18
C LEU A 482 24.97 -26.74 18.85
N TYR A 483 24.92 -25.41 18.66
CA TYR A 483 23.82 -24.60 19.18
C TYR A 483 22.48 -24.98 18.54
N LEU A 484 22.45 -25.25 17.24
CA LEU A 484 21.29 -25.80 16.54
C LEU A 484 20.82 -27.12 17.13
N LEU A 485 21.72 -28.10 17.23
CA LEU A 485 21.39 -29.41 17.75
C LEU A 485 20.89 -29.33 19.21
N ALA A 486 21.52 -28.50 20.04
CA ALA A 486 21.10 -28.26 21.41
C ALA A 486 19.71 -27.61 21.50
N ARG A 487 19.34 -26.75 20.54
CA ARG A 487 18.01 -26.14 20.46
C ARG A 487 16.93 -27.15 20.02
N ILE A 488 17.24 -28.00 19.05
CA ILE A 488 16.35 -29.09 18.59
C ILE A 488 16.04 -30.05 19.75
N ASP A 489 17.02 -30.31 20.60
CA ASP A 489 16.89 -31.20 21.76
C ASP A 489 16.93 -30.46 23.10
N ARG A 490 16.38 -29.23 23.16
CA ARG A 490 16.49 -28.34 24.33
C ARG A 490 16.03 -28.93 25.66
N TYR A 491 15.23 -29.99 25.60
CA TYR A 491 14.66 -30.68 26.75
C TYR A 491 15.25 -32.06 26.99
N ASP A 492 16.31 -32.42 26.27
CA ASP A 492 16.93 -33.76 26.34
C ASP A 492 15.87 -34.85 26.13
N ASN A 493 15.07 -34.70 25.06
CA ASN A 493 13.96 -35.60 24.73
C ASN A 493 14.40 -36.76 23.81
N GLY A 494 15.68 -36.80 23.46
CA GLY A 494 16.26 -37.78 22.54
C GLY A 494 16.07 -37.42 21.07
N ASN A 495 15.87 -36.14 20.72
CA ASN A 495 15.77 -35.73 19.32
C ASN A 495 17.12 -35.79 18.59
N VAL A 496 18.22 -35.68 19.34
CA VAL A 496 19.60 -35.83 18.88
C VAL A 496 20.25 -36.96 19.67
N ASP A 497 20.93 -37.89 19.00
CA ASP A 497 21.69 -38.94 19.67
C ASP A 497 23.05 -38.40 20.15
N TRP A 498 23.05 -37.73 21.29
CA TRP A 498 24.28 -37.18 21.89
C TRP A 498 25.29 -38.25 22.32
N ARG A 499 24.85 -39.50 22.58
CA ARG A 499 25.74 -40.59 23.01
C ARG A 499 26.46 -41.19 21.80
N GLY A 500 25.71 -41.44 20.73
CA GLY A 500 26.22 -41.84 19.41
C GLY A 500 26.76 -40.70 18.55
N PHE A 501 26.96 -39.50 19.13
CA PHE A 501 27.43 -38.33 18.38
C PHE A 501 28.73 -38.60 17.61
N GLU A 502 29.66 -39.35 18.20
CA GLU A 502 30.91 -39.73 17.54
C GLU A 502 30.67 -40.56 16.26
N ASP A 503 29.74 -41.52 16.33
CA ASP A 503 29.37 -42.36 15.19
C ASP A 503 28.62 -41.59 14.10
N ALA A 504 27.92 -40.51 14.46
CA ALA A 504 27.18 -39.67 13.53
C ALA A 504 28.03 -38.54 12.95
N PHE A 505 28.94 -37.96 13.71
CA PHE A 505 29.63 -36.70 13.38
C PHE A 505 31.15 -36.86 13.24
N GLY A 506 31.65 -38.10 13.27
CA GLY A 506 33.05 -38.44 12.99
C GLY A 506 34.03 -38.13 14.11
N GLY A 507 33.54 -37.82 15.31
CA GLY A 507 34.36 -37.50 16.48
C GLY A 507 33.56 -36.96 17.66
N LYS A 508 34.18 -36.99 18.84
CA LYS A 508 33.70 -36.26 20.03
C LYS A 508 33.98 -34.77 19.89
N VAL A 509 33.17 -33.94 20.56
CA VAL A 509 33.30 -32.48 20.56
C VAL A 509 34.58 -32.07 21.29
N SER A 510 35.48 -31.43 20.55
CA SER A 510 36.78 -30.92 21.01
C SER A 510 36.66 -29.64 21.83
N ARG A 511 37.77 -29.23 22.46
CA ARG A 511 37.86 -27.96 23.21
C ARG A 511 37.44 -26.75 22.37
N ALA A 512 37.98 -26.63 21.16
CA ALA A 512 37.72 -25.49 20.28
C ALA A 512 36.24 -25.42 19.86
N GLU A 513 35.61 -26.57 19.62
CA GLU A 513 34.18 -26.63 19.27
C GLU A 513 33.28 -26.26 20.46
N LEU A 514 33.64 -26.69 21.68
CA LEU A 514 32.93 -26.28 22.88
C LEU A 514 33.07 -24.76 23.12
N GLU A 515 34.29 -24.21 22.97
CA GLU A 515 34.55 -22.77 23.07
C GLU A 515 33.71 -21.98 22.05
N ALA A 516 33.63 -22.45 20.81
CA ALA A 516 32.81 -21.85 19.77
C ALA A 516 31.30 -21.94 20.07
N PHE A 517 30.83 -23.05 20.63
CA PHE A 517 29.44 -23.24 21.05
C PHE A 517 29.04 -22.26 22.16
N VAL A 518 29.83 -22.16 23.24
CA VAL A 518 29.52 -21.24 24.35
C VAL A 518 29.75 -19.77 23.98
N ALA A 519 30.41 -19.49 22.85
CA ALA A 519 30.51 -18.14 22.29
C ALA A 519 29.23 -17.70 21.55
N GLU A 520 28.29 -18.61 21.27
CA GLU A 520 27.01 -18.26 20.66
C GLU A 520 26.08 -17.47 21.63
N GLY A 521 26.31 -17.56 22.94
CA GLY A 521 25.71 -16.67 23.95
C GLY A 521 25.22 -17.37 25.22
N PRO A 522 24.60 -16.61 26.15
CA PRO A 522 24.03 -17.10 27.40
C PRO A 522 23.14 -18.35 27.28
N ILE A 523 22.27 -18.37 26.26
CA ILE A 523 21.36 -19.49 26.02
C ILE A 523 22.13 -20.76 25.62
N ALA A 524 23.19 -20.63 24.80
CA ALA A 524 24.02 -21.77 24.44
C ALA A 524 24.68 -22.38 25.68
N LEU A 525 25.21 -21.54 26.58
CA LEU A 525 25.78 -22.00 27.84
C LEU A 525 24.74 -22.70 28.73
N ALA A 526 23.51 -22.17 28.80
CA ALA A 526 22.42 -22.79 29.56
C ALA A 526 22.03 -24.18 29.00
N LEU A 527 22.22 -24.42 27.70
CA LEU A 527 21.94 -25.69 27.02
C LEU A 527 23.10 -26.69 27.07
N LEU A 528 24.26 -26.32 27.62
CA LEU A 528 25.44 -27.18 27.69
C LEU A 528 25.18 -28.57 28.31
N PRO A 529 24.33 -28.74 29.36
CA PRO A 529 24.04 -30.07 29.91
C PRO A 529 23.46 -31.08 28.92
N THR A 530 22.78 -30.61 27.87
CA THR A 530 22.22 -31.43 26.78
C THR A 530 23.33 -31.95 25.88
N VAL A 531 24.29 -31.08 25.52
CA VAL A 531 25.43 -31.41 24.64
C VAL A 531 26.46 -32.29 25.34
N TRP A 532 26.47 -32.30 26.68
CA TRP A 532 27.48 -32.95 27.52
C TRP A 532 27.91 -34.37 27.10
N PRO A 533 27.01 -35.30 26.71
CA PRO A 533 27.39 -36.66 26.34
C PRO A 533 28.27 -36.76 25.07
N ALA A 534 28.24 -35.73 24.22
CA ALA A 534 29.04 -35.67 22.99
C ALA A 534 30.47 -35.14 23.21
N LEU A 535 30.78 -34.62 24.40
CA LEU A 535 32.04 -33.94 24.65
C LEU A 535 33.22 -34.91 24.87
N ALA A 536 34.39 -34.60 24.29
CA ALA A 536 35.64 -35.31 24.60
C ALA A 536 36.13 -34.96 26.01
N LYS A 537 36.77 -35.90 26.71
CA LYS A 537 37.07 -35.80 28.16
C LYS A 537 38.50 -35.30 28.48
N ASP A 538 39.24 -34.86 27.48
CA ASP A 538 40.67 -34.54 27.53
C ASP A 538 40.97 -33.06 27.86
N TYR A 539 39.96 -32.28 28.24
CA TYR A 539 40.13 -30.86 28.59
C TYR A 539 39.21 -30.42 29.75
N SER A 540 39.62 -29.36 30.45
CA SER A 540 38.82 -28.73 31.52
C SER A 540 37.58 -28.04 30.94
N ARG A 541 36.42 -28.34 31.54
CA ARG A 541 35.15 -27.65 31.25
C ARG A 541 35.11 -26.30 31.95
N ALA A 542 35.62 -26.23 33.17
CA ALA A 542 35.55 -25.05 33.99
C ALA A 542 36.33 -23.87 33.38
N GLU A 543 37.48 -24.13 32.75
CA GLU A 543 38.25 -23.11 32.02
C GLU A 543 37.44 -22.39 30.93
N ILE A 544 36.47 -23.09 30.33
CA ILE A 544 35.64 -22.56 29.24
C ILE A 544 34.35 -21.93 29.79
N ILE A 545 33.75 -22.56 30.80
CA ILE A 545 32.43 -22.18 31.34
C ILE A 545 32.55 -20.98 32.29
N VAL A 546 33.44 -21.03 33.27
CA VAL A 546 33.51 -20.06 34.38
C VAL A 546 33.60 -18.61 33.88
N PRO A 547 34.45 -18.27 32.89
CA PRO A 547 34.56 -16.90 32.39
C PRO A 547 33.26 -16.32 31.78
N LYS A 548 32.28 -17.17 31.45
CA LYS A 548 31.03 -16.79 30.79
C LYS A 548 29.81 -16.83 31.71
N LEU A 549 29.98 -17.27 32.97
CA LEU A 549 28.86 -17.48 33.88
C LEU A 549 28.15 -16.19 34.26
N ASP A 550 28.87 -15.10 34.56
CA ASP A 550 28.21 -13.83 34.94
C ASP A 550 27.26 -13.32 33.84
N ALA A 551 27.70 -13.35 32.58
CA ALA A 551 26.86 -12.99 31.44
C ALA A 551 25.61 -13.88 31.31
N MET A 552 25.73 -15.18 31.61
CA MET A 552 24.57 -16.09 31.60
C MET A 552 23.61 -15.84 32.77
N LEU A 553 24.13 -15.58 33.96
CA LEU A 553 23.31 -15.35 35.16
C LEU A 553 22.57 -14.02 35.13
N GLU A 554 23.08 -13.05 34.37
CA GLU A 554 22.50 -11.72 34.22
C GLU A 554 21.52 -11.62 33.04
N ASP A 555 21.54 -12.59 32.12
CA ASP A 555 20.67 -12.63 30.96
C ASP A 555 19.17 -12.82 31.35
N PRO A 556 18.28 -11.87 31.00
CA PRO A 556 16.86 -11.94 31.34
C PRO A 556 16.15 -13.19 30.81
N SER A 557 16.51 -13.64 29.60
CA SER A 557 15.88 -14.78 28.93
C SER A 557 16.25 -16.10 29.59
N VAL A 558 17.46 -16.19 30.17
CA VAL A 558 17.89 -17.34 30.98
C VAL A 558 17.31 -17.30 32.40
N ARG A 559 17.16 -16.12 33.01
CA ARG A 559 16.60 -15.99 34.37
C ARG A 559 15.12 -16.34 34.47
N ARG A 560 14.33 -16.07 33.42
CA ARG A 560 12.86 -16.20 33.42
C ARG A 560 12.33 -17.49 32.80
N ALA A 561 13.18 -18.33 32.23
CA ALA A 561 12.76 -19.57 31.60
C ALA A 561 12.04 -20.51 32.61
N PRO A 562 10.86 -21.08 32.26
CA PRO A 562 10.12 -21.98 33.14
C PRO A 562 10.91 -23.27 33.45
N LYS A 563 10.48 -23.99 34.50
CA LYS A 563 11.11 -25.21 35.07
C LYS A 563 11.86 -26.03 34.00
N GLY A 564 13.19 -26.14 34.17
CA GLY A 564 14.08 -26.84 33.25
C GLY A 564 15.05 -25.92 32.49
N GLY A 565 14.73 -24.62 32.34
CA GLY A 565 15.55 -23.66 31.59
C GLY A 565 16.17 -22.52 32.39
N SER A 566 15.93 -22.44 33.71
CA SER A 566 16.47 -21.34 34.52
C SER A 566 17.98 -21.45 34.71
N ALA A 567 18.64 -20.30 34.92
CA ALA A 567 20.06 -20.21 35.22
C ALA A 567 20.51 -21.19 36.34
N TYR A 568 19.68 -21.33 37.38
CA TYR A 568 19.93 -22.26 38.48
C TYR A 568 19.90 -23.72 38.03
N THR A 569 18.90 -24.12 37.24
CA THR A 569 18.78 -25.50 36.75
C THR A 569 19.93 -25.84 35.81
N ALA A 570 20.33 -24.92 34.93
CA ALA A 570 21.49 -25.12 34.06
C ALA A 570 22.76 -25.38 34.88
N LEU A 571 23.07 -24.53 35.87
CA LEU A 571 24.23 -24.71 36.75
C LEU A 571 24.17 -26.01 37.56
N SER A 572 23.00 -26.35 38.12
CA SER A 572 22.81 -27.60 38.86
C SER A 572 23.09 -28.82 37.98
N ASN A 573 22.62 -28.80 36.73
CA ASN A 573 22.87 -29.88 35.78
C ASN A 573 24.35 -29.94 35.35
N ILE A 574 25.03 -28.81 35.16
CA ILE A 574 26.48 -28.77 34.89
C ILE A 574 27.27 -29.42 36.04
N ILE A 575 26.98 -29.03 37.29
CA ILE A 575 27.60 -29.63 38.48
C ILE A 575 27.34 -31.14 38.50
N GLY A 576 26.09 -31.54 38.30
CA GLY A 576 25.72 -32.95 38.27
C GLY A 576 26.47 -33.76 37.19
N ARG A 577 26.68 -33.20 36.00
CA ARG A 577 27.47 -33.84 34.92
C ARG A 577 28.94 -34.01 35.30
N LEU A 578 29.57 -32.99 35.88
CA LEU A 578 30.96 -33.07 36.36
C LEU A 578 31.14 -34.14 37.46
N CYS A 579 30.11 -34.36 38.26
CA CYS A 579 30.15 -35.40 39.27
C CYS A 579 30.03 -36.81 38.71
N VAL A 580 29.22 -37.01 37.67
CA VAL A 580 29.20 -38.27 36.92
C VAL A 580 30.58 -38.57 36.35
N GLU A 581 31.29 -37.54 35.88
CA GLU A 581 32.67 -37.66 35.39
C GLU A 581 33.73 -37.78 36.49
N LYS A 582 33.37 -37.56 37.76
CA LYS A 582 34.30 -37.45 38.91
C LYS A 582 35.40 -36.40 38.69
N ASN A 583 35.09 -35.31 37.99
CA ASN A 583 36.04 -34.24 37.67
C ASN A 583 36.17 -33.24 38.84
N VAL A 584 36.99 -33.61 39.83
CA VAL A 584 37.15 -32.84 41.08
C VAL A 584 37.73 -31.44 40.85
N ALA A 585 38.63 -31.28 39.88
CA ALA A 585 39.26 -30.00 39.56
C ALA A 585 38.24 -28.97 39.06
N ASP A 586 37.41 -29.36 38.09
CA ASP A 586 36.38 -28.47 37.54
C ASP A 586 35.26 -28.16 38.55
N LEU A 587 34.90 -29.13 39.40
CA LEU A 587 33.99 -28.89 40.53
C LEU A 587 34.54 -27.86 41.50
N ALA A 588 35.83 -27.93 41.84
CA ALA A 588 36.47 -26.97 42.72
C ALA A 588 36.49 -25.56 42.10
N ALA A 589 36.74 -25.44 40.79
CA ALA A 589 36.69 -24.16 40.08
C ALA A 589 35.30 -23.54 40.09
N LEU A 590 34.24 -24.32 39.79
CA LEU A 590 32.86 -23.85 39.87
C LEU A 590 32.47 -23.45 41.30
N ARG A 591 32.87 -24.23 42.31
CA ARG A 591 32.63 -23.91 43.71
C ARG A 591 33.24 -22.56 44.11
N THR A 592 34.48 -22.31 43.68
CA THR A 592 35.16 -21.03 43.94
C THR A 592 34.39 -19.88 43.31
N TYR A 593 33.99 -20.00 42.04
CA TYR A 593 33.17 -18.98 41.37
C TYR A 593 31.84 -18.74 42.10
N LEU A 594 31.10 -19.79 42.46
CA LEU A 594 29.78 -19.65 43.10
C LEU A 594 29.88 -19.01 44.49
N ARG A 595 30.94 -19.29 45.25
CA ARG A 595 31.18 -18.63 46.55
C ARG A 595 31.45 -17.14 46.39
N ASP A 596 32.28 -16.77 45.41
CA ASP A 596 32.55 -15.38 45.07
C ASP A 596 31.27 -14.66 44.59
N ARG A 597 30.46 -15.29 43.72
CA ARG A 597 29.17 -14.73 43.26
C ARG A 597 28.21 -14.46 44.42
N VAL A 598 28.06 -15.39 45.35
CA VAL A 598 27.18 -15.22 46.53
C VAL A 598 27.64 -14.09 47.43
N GLN A 599 28.96 -13.87 47.55
CA GLN A 599 29.52 -12.74 48.31
C GLN A 599 29.24 -11.40 47.61
N ARG A 600 29.42 -11.33 46.28
CA ARG A 600 29.16 -10.12 45.49
C ARG A 600 27.68 -9.80 45.33
N HIS A 601 26.80 -10.80 45.34
CA HIS A 601 25.36 -10.67 45.13
C HIS A 601 24.56 -11.33 46.27
N PRO A 602 24.56 -10.74 47.48
CA PRO A 602 23.84 -11.28 48.62
C PRO A 602 22.33 -11.35 48.31
N GLY A 603 21.75 -12.54 48.46
CA GLY A 603 20.33 -12.81 48.17
C GLY A 603 20.09 -13.72 46.96
N GLU A 604 21.10 -13.98 46.11
CA GLU A 604 20.99 -14.99 45.07
C GLU A 604 21.01 -16.42 45.66
N ALA A 605 20.16 -17.32 45.15
CA ALA A 605 19.98 -18.67 45.68
C ALA A 605 21.11 -19.67 45.31
N TYR A 606 22.32 -19.20 45.02
CA TYR A 606 23.43 -20.04 44.50
C TYR A 606 24.31 -20.65 45.59
N ALA A 607 24.16 -20.25 46.86
CA ALA A 607 24.93 -20.80 47.98
C ALA A 607 24.81 -22.33 48.07
N ARG A 608 23.60 -22.86 47.84
CA ARG A 608 23.34 -24.30 47.81
C ARG A 608 24.12 -25.02 46.71
N LEU A 609 24.26 -24.43 45.52
CA LEU A 609 25.02 -25.03 44.43
C LEU A 609 26.53 -25.06 44.75
N ALA A 610 27.04 -24.05 45.46
CA ALA A 610 28.43 -24.06 45.93
C ALA A 610 28.70 -25.22 46.90
N ASP A 611 27.73 -25.56 47.77
CA ASP A 611 27.83 -26.71 48.68
C ASP A 611 27.72 -28.06 47.96
N GLU A 612 26.87 -28.13 46.93
CA GLU A 612 26.66 -29.32 46.09
C GLU A 612 27.84 -29.58 45.13
N ALA A 613 28.62 -28.56 44.77
CA ALA A 613 29.83 -28.66 43.94
C ALA A 613 31.05 -29.23 44.70
N THR A 614 30.86 -30.36 45.39
CA THR A 614 31.89 -31.12 46.11
C THR A 614 31.78 -32.61 45.79
N SER A 615 32.90 -33.34 45.83
CA SER A 615 32.93 -34.79 45.56
C SER A 615 31.98 -35.58 46.45
N ASP A 616 31.78 -35.12 47.70
CA ASP A 616 31.14 -35.90 48.76
C ASP A 616 29.62 -35.67 48.83
N ARG A 617 29.14 -34.54 48.30
CA ARG A 617 27.72 -34.15 48.31
C ARG A 617 27.06 -34.21 46.95
N CYS A 618 27.78 -34.70 45.95
CA CYS A 618 27.27 -34.59 44.61
C CYS A 618 26.13 -35.55 44.30
N LYS A 619 25.11 -35.03 43.62
CA LYS A 619 23.96 -35.80 43.14
C LYS A 619 24.00 -35.82 41.61
N PRO A 620 24.15 -37.00 40.98
CA PRO A 620 24.08 -37.09 39.53
C PRO A 620 22.67 -36.71 39.04
N PRO A 621 22.55 -36.08 37.86
CA PRO A 621 21.24 -35.83 37.26
C PRO A 621 20.58 -37.15 36.87
N PRO A 622 19.25 -37.21 36.75
CA PRO A 622 18.56 -38.37 36.22
C PRO A 622 19.11 -38.73 34.83
N PRO A 623 19.17 -40.03 34.48
CA PRO A 623 19.66 -40.46 33.18
C PRO A 623 18.76 -39.89 32.06
N SER A 624 19.40 -39.34 31.02
CA SER A 624 18.72 -38.88 29.80
C SER A 624 17.89 -40.02 29.19
N PRO A 625 16.69 -39.75 28.65
CA PRO A 625 15.87 -40.74 27.97
C PRO A 625 16.62 -41.35 26.76
N PRO A 626 16.23 -42.55 26.30
CA PRO A 626 16.81 -43.12 25.09
C PRO A 626 16.53 -42.22 23.88
N PRO A 627 17.45 -42.19 22.89
CA PRO A 627 17.24 -41.41 21.67
C PRO A 627 15.98 -41.88 20.94
N ARG A 628 15.15 -40.94 20.49
CA ARG A 628 13.98 -41.21 19.64
C ARG A 628 14.38 -41.45 18.19
N ASN A 629 15.45 -40.77 17.79
CA ASN A 629 16.06 -40.84 16.47
C ASN A 629 17.48 -41.37 16.65
N GLU A 630 17.76 -42.57 16.17
CA GLU A 630 19.14 -43.01 16.02
C GLU A 630 19.67 -42.51 14.67
N VAL A 631 20.78 -41.79 14.72
CA VAL A 631 21.41 -41.12 13.59
C VAL A 631 22.75 -41.84 13.39
N ARG A 632 22.91 -42.60 12.30
CA ARG A 632 24.13 -43.39 12.05
C ARG A 632 24.76 -43.06 10.70
N LEU A 633 26.10 -42.98 10.66
CA LEU A 633 26.87 -43.01 9.41
C LEU A 633 26.81 -44.42 8.79
N VAL A 634 26.49 -44.51 7.50
CA VAL A 634 26.50 -45.80 6.78
C VAL A 634 27.82 -45.94 6.03
N SER A 635 28.56 -47.02 6.29
CA SER A 635 29.81 -47.30 5.57
C SER A 635 29.60 -47.35 4.04
N GLY A 636 30.42 -46.63 3.29
CA GLY A 636 30.41 -46.60 1.81
C GLY A 636 29.46 -45.59 1.16
N LYS A 637 28.63 -44.88 1.93
CA LYS A 637 27.86 -43.71 1.48
C LYS A 637 27.85 -42.73 2.64
N GLU A 638 28.51 -41.58 2.52
CA GLU A 638 28.50 -40.46 3.49
C GLU A 638 27.09 -39.85 3.68
N ARG A 639 26.08 -40.67 3.98
CA ARG A 639 24.67 -40.31 4.12
C ARG A 639 24.09 -40.96 5.37
N LEU A 640 23.27 -40.17 6.04
CA LEU A 640 22.50 -40.57 7.21
C LEU A 640 21.44 -41.60 6.89
N ARG A 641 21.19 -42.46 7.89
CA ARG A 641 19.86 -43.03 8.11
C ARG A 641 19.39 -42.64 9.50
N ILE A 642 18.22 -42.02 9.55
CA ILE A 642 17.50 -41.82 10.81
C ILE A 642 16.62 -43.05 11.03
N PHE A 643 16.87 -43.78 12.11
CA PHE A 643 16.01 -44.86 12.56
C PHE A 643 15.06 -44.31 13.62
N GLN A 644 13.77 -44.29 13.32
CA GLN A 644 12.73 -44.02 14.31
C GLN A 644 12.41 -45.31 15.05
N ASP A 645 12.45 -45.27 16.39
CA ASP A 645 12.14 -46.46 17.18
C ASP A 645 10.67 -46.88 16.99
N GLY A 646 10.48 -48.11 16.51
CA GLY A 646 9.19 -48.63 16.07
C GLY A 646 8.23 -48.93 17.22
N LYS A 647 7.49 -47.92 17.69
CA LYS A 647 6.30 -48.11 18.55
C LYS A 647 5.10 -47.26 18.11
N ARG A 648 4.64 -47.43 16.87
CA ARG A 648 3.20 -47.25 16.59
C ARG A 648 2.49 -48.52 17.03
N LYS A 649 1.90 -48.48 18.23
CA LYS A 649 0.80 -49.41 18.55
C LYS A 649 -0.25 -49.24 17.45
N ALA A 650 -0.54 -50.33 16.74
CA ALA A 650 -1.74 -50.44 15.94
C ALA A 650 -2.97 -50.27 16.86
N GLY A 651 -3.52 -49.07 16.91
CA GLY A 651 -4.95 -48.85 17.16
C GLY A 651 -5.57 -48.65 15.78
N GLY A 652 -6.35 -49.56 15.25
CA GLY A 652 -7.60 -50.00 15.83
C GLY A 652 -8.68 -49.11 15.22
N GLN A 653 -9.15 -49.48 14.02
CA GLN A 653 -10.35 -48.92 13.43
C GLN A 653 -11.51 -49.08 14.42
N ARG A 654 -12.20 -47.99 14.73
CA ARG A 654 -13.65 -47.91 14.90
C ARG A 654 -14.13 -46.55 14.46
#